data_AF-A0A6J2JEK6-F1
#
_entry.id   AF-A0A6J2JEK6-F1
#
_cell.length_a   1.000
_cell.length_b   1.000
_cell.length_c   1.000
_cell.angle_alpha   90.00
_cell.angle_beta   90.00
_cell.angle_gamma   90.00
#
_symmetry.space_group_name_H-M   'P 1'
#
loop_
_entity.id
_entity.type
_entity.pdbx_description
1 polymer ?
#
loop_
_entity_poly.entity_id
_entity_poly.type
_entity_poly.pdbx_seq_one_letter_code
_entity_poly.pdbx_strand_id
1 'polypeptide(L)'
;MSKTKSPLEENARRVLEQYITALQSESKIARKNALTKLSEEIFENPENVDCDLTVVFPEIYAHVLKSYSDQSEACRELAVQIISNFIEKLPLNDYYLTYIFPTLVRRIGCPEIVEESEEIRLVLIQLVHTILDRYKVTHYLNSFLNDLTSILTKTVTDPYSKVKVEACECIILLAENLQRDFHFQSESYVKPVLSNLAHQHFRVRAAAVKAIGAIVMSGNVKCLELSITPMAEKLFDENSQVRLQVTLEVGNWMLKYRDRYSFWHRMMPLLLTSLSDVMASIRETATKLWDDVGLQYMEENEEDLKKKSDFLKDVPSHYPDVKRPNMGCRVLVQSNIGKIVLAVEKEMEGWQADARLRVAQLLCWLILCAEEGSTQHANAIVRTMIRGAADEDPRVVVEVKRAAELFGYFITPETWWPLLEADVESWAVLLVLANIIKGSRVELVKGKILTEICKELADPDRCRTRKPKYQTNLLHVSEALMELCGDECGSVANDLFTINFTVYAMPVDDQIQFMALSNLDRLRCIEKSGKTLTSLYERHIGKVLANITSDAPTWTLLTPDRCLLECVLMHAGSAMGAQLHLIAPLLKECLANTETDAEVRLKIFTTLSTVLLKRQENFRKCDSDKLGAFLKIIIEEIIMPNMIWSAGRTAEAIRTAAVACLCSALQDSPQEDRIRAENGGDGDTVDKKVNLFPTKESLEPFLDEMVPLLMGLVEDNSTLTRQHTLRAVCCLATLARQRGCFTADILNKMYFVVLKRLDDVSDKVRSYAVQTLCTLFKNRPQPYDTTVYGAHVDALYSAMLVHLDDVDETFRNEMLDALLQLSDIDPRTLMKKVKSNIHVYRNKSAYEKISSHLEKLTI
;
A
#
# COMPACT_ATOMS: atom_id res chain seq x y z
N MET A 1 -43.23 88.78 -17.23
CA MET A 1 -41.95 89.23 -16.65
C MET A 1 -41.02 88.02 -16.58
N SER A 2 -40.23 87.84 -17.64
CA SER A 2 -39.18 86.82 -17.75
C SER A 2 -37.95 87.35 -17.04
N LYS A 3 -37.55 86.75 -15.91
CA LYS A 3 -36.21 86.94 -15.36
C LYS A 3 -35.31 85.97 -16.11
N THR A 4 -34.49 86.51 -17.01
CA THR A 4 -33.32 85.83 -17.56
C THR A 4 -32.50 85.28 -16.39
N LYS A 5 -32.47 83.95 -16.21
CA LYS A 5 -31.51 83.27 -15.32
C LYS A 5 -30.11 83.65 -15.84
N SER A 6 -29.25 84.18 -14.98
CA SER A 6 -27.84 84.34 -15.31
C SER A 6 -27.22 82.94 -15.54
N PRO A 7 -26.37 82.74 -16.56
CA PRO A 7 -25.63 81.50 -16.75
C PRO A 7 -24.88 81.12 -15.47
N LEU A 8 -24.78 79.82 -15.17
CA LEU A 8 -24.07 79.32 -13.98
C LEU A 8 -22.61 79.81 -13.93
N GLU A 9 -22.01 80.04 -15.10
CA GLU A 9 -20.64 80.50 -15.30
C GLU A 9 -20.42 81.98 -14.92
N GLU A 10 -21.44 82.85 -15.03
CA GLU A 10 -21.29 84.29 -14.72
C GLU A 10 -21.38 84.58 -13.21
N ASN A 11 -22.17 83.81 -12.46
CA ASN A 11 -22.32 83.98 -11.01
C ASN A 11 -22.89 82.72 -10.32
N ALA A 12 -22.06 81.67 -10.21
CA ALA A 12 -22.43 80.39 -9.61
C ALA A 12 -23.06 80.54 -8.22
N ARG A 13 -22.49 81.43 -7.38
CA ARG A 13 -23.00 81.70 -6.04
C ARG A 13 -24.46 82.14 -6.04
N ARG A 14 -24.83 83.12 -6.88
CA ARG A 14 -26.19 83.67 -6.94
C ARG A 14 -27.20 82.66 -7.47
N VAL A 15 -26.81 81.85 -8.45
CA VAL A 15 -27.69 80.83 -9.06
C VAL A 15 -27.98 79.70 -8.09
N LEU A 16 -26.98 79.30 -7.29
CA LEU A 16 -27.08 78.18 -6.37
C LEU A 16 -27.51 78.59 -4.94
N GLU A 17 -27.53 79.89 -4.62
CA GLU A 17 -27.82 80.44 -3.28
C GLU A 17 -29.11 79.91 -2.66
N GLN A 18 -30.18 79.77 -3.46
CA GLN A 18 -31.46 79.25 -2.96
C GLN A 18 -31.34 77.80 -2.46
N TYR A 19 -30.55 76.98 -3.15
CA TYR A 19 -30.35 75.59 -2.80
C TYR A 19 -29.35 75.45 -1.64
N ILE A 20 -28.27 76.23 -1.66
CA ILE A 20 -27.30 76.33 -0.54
C ILE A 20 -28.01 76.70 0.77
N THR A 21 -28.91 77.69 0.71
CA THR A 21 -29.72 78.09 1.87
C THR A 21 -30.63 76.96 2.33
N ALA A 22 -31.27 76.25 1.39
CA ALA A 22 -32.16 75.13 1.70
C ALA A 22 -31.44 73.94 2.35
N LEU A 23 -30.13 73.75 2.14
CA LEU A 23 -29.32 72.75 2.84
C LEU A 23 -29.22 72.99 4.35
N GLN A 24 -29.51 74.20 4.83
CA GLN A 24 -29.54 74.52 6.27
C GLN A 24 -30.93 74.35 6.90
N SER A 25 -31.94 73.93 6.13
CA SER A 25 -33.30 73.72 6.63
C SER A 25 -33.36 72.60 7.67
N GLU A 26 -34.21 72.74 8.69
CA GLU A 26 -34.52 71.66 9.63
C GLU A 26 -35.23 70.48 8.94
N SER A 27 -35.93 70.73 7.82
CA SER A 27 -36.65 69.71 7.07
C SER A 27 -35.72 68.81 6.26
N LYS A 28 -35.70 67.51 6.60
CA LYS A 28 -35.01 66.46 5.83
C LYS A 28 -35.39 66.47 4.34
N ILE A 29 -36.68 66.64 4.03
CA ILE A 29 -37.18 66.64 2.65
C ILE A 29 -36.64 67.85 1.89
N ALA A 30 -36.62 69.03 2.54
CA ALA A 30 -36.09 70.25 1.93
C ALA A 30 -34.59 70.12 1.61
N ARG A 31 -33.79 69.58 2.55
CA ARG A 31 -32.35 69.34 2.33
C ARG A 31 -32.10 68.32 1.21
N LYS A 32 -32.84 67.20 1.19
CA LYS A 32 -32.72 66.18 0.12
C LYS A 32 -33.06 66.77 -1.26
N ASN A 33 -34.17 67.50 -1.35
CA ASN A 33 -34.59 68.15 -2.60
C ASN A 33 -33.56 69.20 -3.04
N ALA A 34 -32.96 69.94 -2.10
CA ALA A 34 -31.90 70.89 -2.41
C ALA A 34 -30.66 70.21 -3.00
N LEU A 35 -30.19 69.10 -2.42
CA LEU A 35 -29.07 68.31 -3.00
C LEU A 35 -29.42 67.76 -4.39
N THR A 36 -30.64 67.24 -4.56
CA THR A 36 -31.11 66.72 -5.85
C THR A 36 -31.09 67.83 -6.91
N LYS A 37 -31.67 68.99 -6.59
CA LYS A 37 -31.71 70.15 -7.49
C LYS A 37 -30.33 70.75 -7.76
N LEU A 38 -29.42 70.73 -6.78
CA LEU A 38 -28.01 71.09 -7.00
C LEU A 38 -27.37 70.17 -8.03
N SER A 39 -27.53 68.85 -7.86
CA SER A 39 -26.98 67.87 -8.80
C SER A 39 -27.55 68.06 -10.21
N GLU A 40 -28.88 68.19 -10.34
CA GLU A 40 -29.56 68.42 -11.62
C GLU A 40 -29.08 69.72 -12.28
N GLU A 41 -29.02 70.83 -11.55
CA GLU A 41 -28.63 72.14 -12.11
C GLU A 41 -27.16 72.17 -12.55
N ILE A 42 -26.26 71.51 -11.81
CA ILE A 42 -24.82 71.54 -12.09
C ILE A 42 -24.43 70.53 -13.17
N PHE A 43 -24.98 69.31 -13.13
CA PHE A 43 -24.49 68.19 -13.94
C PHE A 43 -25.43 67.72 -15.05
N GLU A 44 -26.73 68.00 -14.95
CA GLU A 44 -27.75 67.49 -15.89
C GLU A 44 -28.37 68.60 -16.76
N ASN A 45 -28.36 69.86 -16.31
CA ASN A 45 -28.91 70.98 -17.07
C ASN A 45 -28.12 71.18 -18.37
N PRO A 46 -28.74 71.03 -19.56
CA PRO A 46 -28.08 71.20 -20.85
C PRO A 46 -27.45 72.59 -21.04
N GLU A 47 -27.98 73.62 -20.38
CA GLU A 47 -27.47 75.00 -20.45
C GLU A 47 -26.10 75.16 -19.76
N ASN A 48 -25.72 74.23 -18.89
CA ASN A 48 -24.49 74.29 -18.08
C ASN A 48 -23.44 73.25 -18.47
N VAL A 49 -23.60 72.58 -19.63
CA VAL A 49 -22.70 71.50 -20.06
C VAL A 49 -21.25 71.97 -20.25
N ASP A 50 -21.06 73.18 -20.79
CA ASP A 50 -19.74 73.77 -21.03
C ASP A 50 -19.24 74.64 -19.85
N CYS A 51 -19.94 74.63 -18.71
CA CYS A 51 -19.60 75.46 -17.56
C CYS A 51 -18.27 75.02 -16.93
N ASP A 52 -17.37 75.97 -16.69
CA ASP A 52 -16.14 75.71 -15.94
C ASP A 52 -16.44 75.38 -14.46
N LEU A 53 -16.40 74.11 -14.13
CA LEU A 53 -16.66 73.64 -12.77
C LEU A 53 -15.61 74.13 -11.74
N THR A 54 -14.45 74.65 -12.18
CA THR A 54 -13.43 75.18 -11.26
C THR A 54 -13.89 76.45 -10.53
N VAL A 55 -14.81 77.23 -11.12
CA VAL A 55 -15.42 78.40 -10.45
C VAL A 55 -16.66 78.02 -9.62
N VAL A 56 -17.28 76.88 -9.92
CA VAL A 56 -18.48 76.39 -9.21
C VAL A 56 -18.10 75.68 -7.91
N PHE A 57 -17.08 74.83 -7.94
CA PHE A 57 -16.68 74.02 -6.78
C PHE A 57 -16.42 74.85 -5.52
N PRO A 58 -15.60 75.94 -5.55
CA PRO A 58 -15.29 76.75 -4.37
C PRO A 58 -16.52 77.35 -3.67
N GLU A 59 -17.59 77.62 -4.42
CA GLU A 59 -18.81 78.25 -3.88
C GLU A 59 -19.71 77.27 -3.13
N ILE A 60 -19.60 75.96 -3.39
CA ILE A 60 -20.54 74.97 -2.84
C ILE A 60 -19.92 73.82 -2.06
N TYR A 61 -18.64 73.50 -2.28
CA TYR A 61 -18.04 72.27 -1.73
C TYR A 61 -18.19 72.17 -0.21
N ALA A 62 -17.99 73.28 0.52
CA ALA A 62 -18.10 73.30 1.98
C ALA A 62 -19.52 72.96 2.46
N HIS A 63 -20.55 73.37 1.70
CA HIS A 63 -21.95 73.08 2.02
C HIS A 63 -22.29 71.61 1.74
N VAL A 64 -21.84 71.08 0.60
CA VAL A 64 -22.05 69.68 0.22
C VAL A 64 -21.30 68.74 1.18
N LEU A 65 -20.03 69.03 1.49
CA LEU A 65 -19.24 68.24 2.42
C LEU A 65 -19.82 68.25 3.85
N LYS A 66 -20.43 69.36 4.29
CA LYS A 66 -21.15 69.40 5.58
C LYS A 66 -22.31 68.40 5.62
N SER A 67 -22.95 68.14 4.49
CA SER A 67 -24.03 67.16 4.37
C SER A 67 -23.57 65.70 4.54
N TYR A 68 -22.26 65.41 4.57
CA TYR A 68 -21.76 64.07 4.95
C TYR A 68 -22.09 63.71 6.40
N SER A 69 -22.38 64.71 7.24
CA SER A 69 -22.84 64.52 8.63
C SER A 69 -24.33 64.78 8.80
N ASP A 70 -25.11 64.82 7.71
CA ASP A 70 -26.57 64.94 7.80
C ASP A 70 -27.17 63.72 8.50
N GLN A 71 -28.25 63.89 9.25
CA GLN A 71 -28.96 62.78 9.89
C GLN A 71 -29.60 61.82 8.86
N SER A 72 -29.92 62.32 7.67
CA SER A 72 -30.55 61.55 6.59
C SER A 72 -29.52 60.84 5.71
N GLU A 73 -29.57 59.51 5.65
CA GLU A 73 -28.75 58.69 4.73
C GLU A 73 -28.87 59.14 3.27
N ALA A 74 -30.10 59.38 2.78
CA ALA A 74 -30.32 59.85 1.41
C ALA A 74 -29.68 61.22 1.13
N CYS A 75 -29.48 62.07 2.16
CA CYS A 75 -28.76 63.32 1.98
C CYS A 75 -27.24 63.07 1.95
N ARG A 76 -26.73 62.18 2.81
CA ARG A 76 -25.32 61.79 2.80
C ARG A 76 -24.94 61.17 1.45
N GLU A 77 -25.74 60.23 0.96
CA GLU A 77 -25.56 59.58 -0.35
C GLU A 77 -25.50 60.58 -1.50
N LEU A 78 -26.51 61.45 -1.63
CA LEU A 78 -26.55 62.49 -2.67
C LEU A 78 -25.35 63.45 -2.57
N ALA A 79 -24.93 63.81 -1.35
CA ALA A 79 -23.77 64.66 -1.17
C ALA A 79 -22.48 63.99 -1.66
N VAL A 80 -22.29 62.70 -1.37
CA VAL A 80 -21.14 61.94 -1.86
C VAL A 80 -21.17 61.82 -3.38
N GLN A 81 -22.34 61.59 -3.98
CA GLN A 81 -22.51 61.51 -5.43
C GLN A 81 -22.15 62.84 -6.12
N ILE A 82 -22.57 63.98 -5.56
CA ILE A 82 -22.22 65.31 -6.07
C ILE A 82 -20.71 65.50 -6.07
N ILE A 83 -20.02 65.14 -4.98
CA ILE A 83 -18.56 65.24 -4.91
C ILE A 83 -17.89 64.28 -5.89
N SER A 84 -18.40 63.05 -6.07
CA SER A 84 -17.90 62.11 -7.08
C SER A 84 -17.98 62.69 -8.49
N ASN A 85 -19.13 63.26 -8.86
CA ASN A 85 -19.33 63.90 -10.16
C ASN A 85 -18.38 65.09 -10.37
N PHE A 86 -18.07 65.85 -9.30
CA PHE A 86 -17.04 66.89 -9.37
C PHE A 86 -15.66 66.31 -9.63
N ILE A 87 -15.25 65.27 -8.90
CA ILE A 87 -13.94 64.63 -9.09
C ILE A 87 -13.77 64.10 -10.51
N GLU A 88 -14.81 63.53 -11.11
CA GLU A 88 -14.76 63.02 -12.48
C GLU A 88 -14.57 64.13 -13.53
N LYS A 89 -15.22 65.29 -13.34
CA LYS A 89 -15.28 66.38 -14.33
C LYS A 89 -14.27 67.50 -14.12
N LEU A 90 -13.76 67.68 -12.90
CA LEU A 90 -12.77 68.73 -12.60
C LEU A 90 -11.38 68.41 -13.19
N PRO A 91 -10.58 69.44 -13.52
CA PRO A 91 -9.17 69.25 -13.83
C PRO A 91 -8.40 68.72 -12.62
N LEU A 92 -7.29 68.02 -12.83
CA LEU A 92 -6.50 67.45 -11.72
C LEU A 92 -5.83 68.56 -10.90
N ASN A 93 -6.24 68.66 -9.64
CA ASN A 93 -5.66 69.59 -8.66
C ASN A 93 -5.82 69.04 -7.23
N ASP A 94 -4.78 69.16 -6.40
CA ASP A 94 -4.77 68.73 -4.99
C ASP A 94 -5.57 69.65 -4.07
N TYR A 95 -5.86 70.88 -4.52
CA TYR A 95 -6.76 71.81 -3.85
C TYR A 95 -8.10 71.15 -3.47
N TYR A 96 -8.72 70.39 -4.38
CA TYR A 96 -10.01 69.73 -4.11
C TYR A 96 -9.87 68.65 -3.03
N LEU A 97 -8.81 67.84 -3.13
CA LEU A 97 -8.54 66.73 -2.21
C LEU A 97 -8.26 67.22 -0.78
N THR A 98 -7.63 68.40 -0.65
CA THR A 98 -7.33 69.07 0.63
C THR A 98 -8.58 69.28 1.48
N TYR A 99 -9.75 69.49 0.86
CA TYR A 99 -11.01 69.65 1.59
C TYR A 99 -11.80 68.35 1.72
N ILE A 100 -11.69 67.45 0.75
CA ILE A 100 -12.45 66.20 0.72
C ILE A 100 -11.90 65.19 1.73
N PHE A 101 -10.59 64.93 1.73
CA PHE A 101 -9.99 63.89 2.59
C PHE A 101 -10.25 64.08 4.09
N PRO A 102 -10.11 65.28 4.68
CA PRO A 102 -10.40 65.45 6.11
C PRO A 102 -11.82 65.03 6.49
N THR A 103 -12.79 65.21 5.59
CA THR A 103 -14.19 64.81 5.83
C THR A 103 -14.39 63.30 5.72
N LEU A 104 -13.67 62.64 4.79
CA LEU A 104 -13.63 61.18 4.66
C LEU A 104 -12.95 60.54 5.87
N VAL A 105 -11.79 61.05 6.29
CA VAL A 105 -11.08 60.58 7.49
C VAL A 105 -11.97 60.66 8.72
N ARG A 106 -12.64 61.81 8.92
CA ARG A 106 -13.56 62.00 10.06
C ARG A 106 -14.73 61.02 10.05
N ARG A 107 -15.16 60.57 8.87
CA ARG A 107 -16.37 59.75 8.72
C ARG A 107 -16.09 58.24 8.75
N ILE A 108 -15.05 57.80 8.03
CA ILE A 108 -14.71 56.37 7.83
C ILE A 108 -13.24 56.02 8.14
N GLY A 109 -12.39 56.99 8.49
CA GLY A 109 -10.98 56.77 8.82
C GLY A 109 -10.60 56.92 10.30
N CYS A 110 -11.52 57.34 11.17
CA CYS A 110 -11.31 57.42 12.61
C CYS A 110 -11.17 56.02 13.26
N PRO A 111 -10.61 55.92 14.50
CA PRO A 111 -10.51 54.66 15.23
C PRO A 111 -11.86 53.94 15.41
N GLU A 112 -12.93 54.72 15.66
CA GLU A 112 -14.32 54.29 15.62
C GLU A 112 -14.97 54.87 14.36
N ILE A 113 -15.61 54.01 13.57
CA ILE A 113 -16.28 54.44 12.34
C ILE A 113 -17.55 55.22 12.73
N VAL A 114 -17.64 56.47 12.27
CA VAL A 114 -18.73 57.39 12.60
C VAL A 114 -19.95 57.17 11.69
N GLU A 115 -19.74 56.67 10.47
CA GLU A 115 -20.86 56.31 9.59
C GLU A 115 -21.49 54.97 9.97
N GLU A 116 -22.73 55.02 10.44
CA GLU A 116 -23.48 53.84 10.87
C GLU A 116 -24.01 53.01 9.68
N SER A 117 -24.38 53.65 8.57
CA SER A 117 -24.98 52.96 7.41
C SER A 117 -23.93 52.28 6.54
N GLU A 118 -24.03 50.97 6.41
CA GLU A 118 -23.08 50.16 5.62
C GLU A 118 -23.09 50.52 4.12
N GLU A 119 -24.25 50.91 3.58
CA GLU A 119 -24.36 51.36 2.19
C GLU A 119 -23.69 52.73 2.00
N ILE A 120 -23.82 53.66 2.96
CA ILE A 120 -23.11 54.94 2.89
C ILE A 120 -21.60 54.74 3.05
N ARG A 121 -21.16 53.81 3.91
CA ARG A 121 -19.73 53.44 4.00
C ARG A 121 -19.22 52.92 2.66
N LEU A 122 -20.01 52.12 1.95
CA LEU A 122 -19.69 51.63 0.60
C LEU A 122 -19.57 52.80 -0.41
N VAL A 123 -20.54 53.71 -0.45
CA VAL A 123 -20.49 54.86 -1.35
C VAL A 123 -19.29 55.78 -1.04
N LEU A 124 -18.93 55.95 0.23
CA LEU A 124 -17.75 56.73 0.64
C LEU A 124 -16.43 56.08 0.21
N ILE A 125 -16.28 54.76 0.33
CA ILE A 125 -15.06 54.08 -0.15
C ILE A 125 -15.03 54.02 -1.70
N GLN A 126 -16.18 53.97 -2.37
CA GLN A 126 -16.27 54.13 -3.82
C GLN A 126 -15.84 55.53 -4.27
N LEU A 127 -16.16 56.58 -3.52
CA LEU A 127 -15.59 57.92 -3.79
C LEU A 127 -14.06 57.91 -3.66
N VAL A 128 -13.50 57.23 -2.66
CA VAL A 128 -12.03 57.06 -2.54
C VAL A 128 -11.48 56.31 -3.76
N HIS A 129 -12.15 55.27 -4.25
CA HIS A 129 -11.78 54.58 -5.48
C HIS A 129 -11.75 55.57 -6.66
N THR A 130 -12.83 56.31 -6.89
CA THR A 130 -12.92 57.30 -7.97
C THR A 130 -11.78 58.32 -7.88
N ILE A 131 -11.44 58.79 -6.68
CA ILE A 131 -10.29 59.68 -6.46
C ILE A 131 -8.98 58.99 -6.87
N LEU A 132 -8.73 57.75 -6.42
CA LEU A 132 -7.49 57.03 -6.74
C LEU A 132 -7.37 56.71 -8.24
N ASP A 133 -8.46 56.33 -8.91
CA ASP A 133 -8.46 56.09 -10.35
C ASP A 133 -8.30 57.40 -11.14
N ARG A 134 -8.88 58.51 -10.68
CA ARG A 134 -8.74 59.80 -11.37
C ARG A 134 -7.34 60.41 -11.18
N TYR A 135 -6.78 60.32 -9.99
CA TYR A 135 -5.52 60.95 -9.58
C TYR A 135 -4.31 59.99 -9.64
N LYS A 136 -4.13 59.25 -10.74
CA LYS A 136 -3.00 58.31 -10.92
C LYS A 136 -1.61 58.97 -10.83
N VAL A 137 -1.54 60.28 -10.99
CA VAL A 137 -0.27 61.04 -10.96
C VAL A 137 0.17 61.29 -9.52
N THR A 138 1.31 60.71 -9.17
CA THR A 138 1.85 60.60 -7.80
C THR A 138 1.88 61.91 -7.00
N HIS A 139 2.26 63.05 -7.59
CA HIS A 139 2.45 64.29 -6.82
C HIS A 139 1.17 64.87 -6.24
N TYR A 140 -0.01 64.54 -6.77
CA TYR A 140 -1.29 65.00 -6.22
C TYR A 140 -1.77 64.16 -5.02
N LEU A 141 -1.33 62.90 -4.92
CA LEU A 141 -1.77 61.99 -3.85
C LEU A 141 -0.79 61.91 -2.68
N ASN A 142 0.49 62.24 -2.88
CA ASN A 142 1.55 62.06 -1.88
C ASN A 142 1.25 62.71 -0.52
N SER A 143 0.72 63.94 -0.53
CA SER A 143 0.39 64.67 0.70
C SER A 143 -0.72 64.00 1.53
N PHE A 144 -1.52 63.11 0.93
CA PHE A 144 -2.69 62.48 1.53
C PHE A 144 -2.47 61.01 1.90
N LEU A 145 -1.24 60.50 1.80
CA LEU A 145 -0.93 59.10 2.09
C LEU A 145 -1.37 58.68 3.51
N ASN A 146 -1.20 59.55 4.51
CA ASN A 146 -1.63 59.26 5.89
C ASN A 146 -3.16 59.21 6.03
N ASP A 147 -3.88 60.12 5.36
CA ASP A 147 -5.35 60.16 5.36
C ASP A 147 -5.91 58.90 4.70
N LEU A 148 -5.38 58.55 3.52
CA LEU A 148 -5.71 57.31 2.80
C LEU A 148 -5.41 56.08 3.66
N THR A 149 -4.25 56.04 4.33
CA THR A 149 -3.90 54.93 5.24
C THR A 149 -4.88 54.79 6.39
N SER A 150 -5.30 55.91 7.00
CA SER A 150 -6.31 55.91 8.06
C SER A 150 -7.65 55.36 7.56
N ILE A 151 -8.10 55.79 6.38
CA ILE A 151 -9.37 55.35 5.78
C ILE A 151 -9.31 53.85 5.42
N LEU A 152 -8.28 53.44 4.69
CA LEU A 152 -8.19 52.11 4.09
C LEU A 152 -7.93 51.01 5.13
N THR A 153 -7.09 51.26 6.14
CA THR A 153 -6.85 50.29 7.22
C THR A 153 -8.08 50.04 8.08
N LYS A 154 -9.01 51.01 8.15
CA LYS A 154 -10.30 50.86 8.86
C LYS A 154 -11.35 50.17 8.00
N THR A 155 -11.55 50.66 6.78
CA THR A 155 -12.56 50.12 5.84
C THR A 155 -12.24 48.68 5.39
N VAL A 156 -10.97 48.29 5.30
CA VAL A 156 -10.63 46.90 4.97
C VAL A 156 -11.00 45.91 6.09
N THR A 157 -11.24 46.40 7.31
CA THR A 157 -11.73 45.62 8.44
C THR A 157 -13.22 45.81 8.73
N ASP A 158 -13.96 46.51 7.84
CA ASP A 158 -15.38 46.84 8.01
C ASP A 158 -16.26 45.59 8.13
N PRO A 159 -17.30 45.56 8.97
CA PRO A 159 -18.22 44.42 9.03
C PRO A 159 -18.87 44.05 7.69
N TYR A 160 -19.08 45.02 6.79
CA TYR A 160 -19.76 44.82 5.53
C TYR A 160 -18.82 44.33 4.42
N SER A 161 -19.13 43.15 3.87
CA SER A 161 -18.27 42.46 2.89
C SER A 161 -17.97 43.27 1.62
N LYS A 162 -18.92 44.08 1.13
CA LYS A 162 -18.69 44.91 -0.07
C LYS A 162 -17.67 46.01 0.19
N VAL A 163 -17.72 46.64 1.37
CA VAL A 163 -16.74 47.67 1.79
C VAL A 163 -15.34 47.06 1.86
N LYS A 164 -15.20 45.84 2.39
CA LYS A 164 -13.91 45.14 2.42
C LYS A 164 -13.32 44.89 1.03
N VAL A 165 -14.14 44.45 0.08
CA VAL A 165 -13.71 44.18 -1.30
C VAL A 165 -13.28 45.49 -1.97
N GLU A 166 -14.09 46.54 -1.82
CA GLU A 166 -13.79 47.86 -2.39
C GLU A 166 -12.51 48.46 -1.78
N ALA A 167 -12.34 48.36 -0.46
CA ALA A 167 -11.13 48.80 0.24
C ALA A 167 -9.89 48.03 -0.23
N CYS A 168 -10.00 46.73 -0.51
CA CYS A 168 -8.89 45.95 -1.09
C CYS A 168 -8.50 46.49 -2.47
N GLU A 169 -9.45 46.83 -3.33
CA GLU A 169 -9.16 47.40 -4.65
C GLU A 169 -8.54 48.80 -4.53
N CYS A 170 -9.03 49.64 -3.62
CA CYS A 170 -8.41 50.93 -3.32
C CYS A 170 -6.96 50.79 -2.81
N ILE A 171 -6.67 49.78 -1.99
CA ILE A 171 -5.30 49.51 -1.53
C ILE A 171 -4.40 49.12 -2.70
N ILE A 172 -4.90 48.32 -3.64
CA ILE A 172 -4.17 47.94 -4.86
C ILE A 172 -3.85 49.20 -5.69
N LEU A 173 -4.86 50.02 -5.98
CA LEU A 173 -4.68 51.27 -6.74
C LEU A 173 -3.69 52.21 -6.05
N LEU A 174 -3.77 52.34 -4.72
CA LEU A 174 -2.84 53.17 -3.95
C LEU A 174 -1.40 52.66 -4.06
N ALA A 175 -1.20 51.35 -3.93
CA ALA A 175 0.11 50.71 -4.04
C ALA A 175 0.70 50.85 -5.45
N GLU A 176 -0.14 50.85 -6.49
CA GLU A 176 0.27 51.04 -7.89
C GLU A 176 0.55 52.51 -8.23
N ASN A 177 -0.25 53.45 -7.74
CA ASN A 177 -0.10 54.88 -8.00
C ASN A 177 1.06 55.52 -7.21
N LEU A 178 1.32 55.03 -5.99
CA LEU A 178 2.32 55.57 -5.06
C LEU A 178 3.50 54.63 -4.82
N GLN A 179 3.96 53.88 -5.82
CA GLN A 179 5.03 52.87 -5.66
C GLN A 179 6.28 53.36 -4.90
N ARG A 180 6.67 54.64 -5.08
CA ARG A 180 7.85 55.21 -4.41
C ARG A 180 7.62 55.52 -2.94
N ASP A 181 6.41 55.91 -2.54
CA ASP A 181 6.12 56.42 -1.20
C ASP A 181 5.30 55.41 -0.36
N PHE A 182 4.64 54.45 -1.01
CA PHE A 182 3.81 53.44 -0.36
C PHE A 182 4.59 52.63 0.70
N HIS A 183 5.89 52.38 0.46
CA HIS A 183 6.73 51.64 1.39
C HIS A 183 6.78 52.23 2.80
N PHE A 184 6.58 53.55 2.98
CA PHE A 184 6.53 54.21 4.29
C PHE A 184 5.34 53.77 5.15
N GLN A 185 4.22 53.38 4.53
CA GLN A 185 3.00 52.93 5.22
C GLN A 185 2.63 51.47 4.94
N SER A 186 3.32 50.79 4.03
CA SER A 186 3.00 49.43 3.56
C SER A 186 2.75 48.40 4.66
N GLU A 187 3.58 48.37 5.71
CA GLU A 187 3.45 47.43 6.84
C GLU A 187 2.11 47.58 7.58
N SER A 188 1.54 48.79 7.64
CA SER A 188 0.28 49.08 8.34
C SER A 188 -0.93 48.38 7.72
N TYR A 189 -0.87 48.06 6.42
CA TYR A 189 -1.95 47.40 5.69
C TYR A 189 -1.94 45.88 5.85
N VAL A 190 -0.79 45.27 6.10
CA VAL A 190 -0.62 43.82 6.07
C VAL A 190 -1.55 43.12 7.05
N LYS A 191 -1.47 43.45 8.35
CA LYS A 191 -2.30 42.81 9.38
C LYS A 191 -3.81 43.03 9.17
N PRO A 192 -4.30 44.25 8.90
CA PRO A 192 -5.71 44.47 8.55
C PRO A 192 -6.19 43.62 7.37
N VAL A 193 -5.44 43.55 6.27
CA VAL A 193 -5.84 42.78 5.09
C VAL A 193 -5.78 41.28 5.36
N LEU A 194 -4.74 40.78 6.04
CA LEU A 194 -4.60 39.37 6.40
C LEU A 194 -5.76 38.86 7.27
N SER A 195 -6.36 39.72 8.10
CA SER A 195 -7.54 39.35 8.90
C SER A 195 -8.73 38.88 8.06
N ASN A 196 -8.77 39.22 6.77
CA ASN A 196 -9.81 38.82 5.85
C ASN A 196 -9.61 37.45 5.20
N LEU A 197 -8.44 36.81 5.36
CA LEU A 197 -8.16 35.49 4.77
C LEU A 197 -8.95 34.34 5.41
N ALA A 198 -9.56 34.58 6.58
CA ALA A 198 -10.46 33.65 7.26
C ALA A 198 -11.95 34.00 7.07
N HIS A 199 -12.28 35.00 6.23
CA HIS A 199 -13.64 35.48 6.07
C HIS A 199 -14.56 34.42 5.40
N GLN A 200 -15.85 34.38 5.77
CA GLN A 200 -16.81 33.40 5.24
C GLN A 200 -16.99 33.46 3.70
N HIS A 201 -17.03 34.67 3.13
CA HIS A 201 -17.23 34.87 1.70
C HIS A 201 -15.91 34.78 0.93
N PHE A 202 -15.83 33.85 -0.03
CA PHE A 202 -14.63 33.64 -0.84
C PHE A 202 -14.20 34.89 -1.62
N ARG A 203 -15.14 35.73 -2.07
CA ARG A 203 -14.83 36.99 -2.79
C ARG A 203 -14.00 37.95 -1.94
N VAL A 204 -14.26 38.02 -0.63
CA VAL A 204 -13.49 38.85 0.30
C VAL A 204 -12.10 38.25 0.49
N ARG A 205 -12.00 36.92 0.64
CA ARG A 205 -10.70 36.22 0.75
C ARG A 205 -9.85 36.43 -0.50
N ALA A 206 -10.42 36.27 -1.70
CA ALA A 206 -9.73 36.48 -2.97
C ALA A 206 -9.29 37.95 -3.14
N ALA A 207 -10.15 38.92 -2.81
CA ALA A 207 -9.78 40.34 -2.83
C ALA A 207 -8.63 40.65 -1.85
N ALA A 208 -8.65 40.06 -0.66
CA ALA A 208 -7.57 40.20 0.32
C ALA A 208 -6.26 39.59 -0.18
N VAL A 209 -6.29 38.40 -0.79
CA VAL A 209 -5.11 37.78 -1.41
C VAL A 209 -4.52 38.69 -2.50
N LYS A 210 -5.36 39.22 -3.41
CA LYS A 210 -4.94 40.15 -4.47
C LYS A 210 -4.32 41.44 -3.87
N ALA A 211 -4.93 42.00 -2.82
CA ALA A 211 -4.41 43.18 -2.14
C ALA A 211 -3.07 42.93 -1.45
N ILE A 212 -2.89 41.79 -0.78
CA ILE A 212 -1.59 41.37 -0.23
C ILE A 212 -0.55 41.25 -1.35
N GLY A 213 -0.96 40.70 -2.50
CA GLY A 213 -0.17 40.67 -3.73
C GLY A 213 0.45 42.02 -4.07
N ALA A 214 -0.38 43.06 -4.17
CA ALA A 214 0.03 44.43 -4.46
C ALA A 214 0.84 45.09 -3.33
N ILE A 215 0.45 44.88 -2.06
CA ILE A 215 1.18 45.39 -0.89
C ILE A 215 2.61 44.87 -0.87
N VAL A 216 2.81 43.58 -1.13
CA VAL A 216 4.13 42.96 -1.18
C VAL A 216 4.97 43.55 -2.31
N MET A 217 4.38 43.75 -3.48
CA MET A 217 5.07 44.28 -4.66
C MET A 217 5.58 45.72 -4.49
N SER A 218 4.82 46.57 -3.81
CA SER A 218 5.15 47.99 -3.59
C SER A 218 5.66 48.30 -2.17
N GLY A 219 5.73 47.30 -1.30
CA GLY A 219 6.06 47.45 0.12
C GLY A 219 7.52 47.18 0.47
N ASN A 220 7.83 47.29 1.76
CA ASN A 220 9.13 46.87 2.29
C ASN A 220 9.20 45.34 2.47
N VAL A 221 10.39 44.81 2.74
CA VAL A 221 10.65 43.35 2.86
C VAL A 221 9.74 42.67 3.88
N LYS A 222 9.42 43.31 5.01
CA LYS A 222 8.57 42.73 6.05
C LYS A 222 7.18 42.37 5.54
N CYS A 223 6.67 43.08 4.54
CA CYS A 223 5.37 42.79 3.94
C CYS A 223 5.34 41.37 3.36
N LEU A 224 6.41 40.96 2.68
CA LEU A 224 6.56 39.59 2.19
C LEU A 224 6.67 38.61 3.37
N GLU A 225 7.54 38.90 4.34
CA GLU A 225 7.80 37.99 5.46
C GLU A 225 6.56 37.64 6.28
N LEU A 226 5.71 38.64 6.53
CA LEU A 226 4.44 38.51 7.25
C LEU A 226 3.36 37.83 6.41
N SER A 227 3.46 37.86 5.08
CA SER A 227 2.41 37.39 4.17
C SER A 227 2.63 35.96 3.66
N ILE A 228 3.86 35.45 3.60
CA ILE A 228 4.14 34.13 3.00
C ILE A 228 3.37 33.00 3.68
N THR A 229 3.40 32.91 5.01
CA THR A 229 2.73 31.81 5.73
C THR A 229 1.21 31.87 5.58
N PRO A 230 0.53 33.02 5.82
CA PRO A 230 -0.91 33.13 5.58
C PRO A 230 -1.32 32.84 4.14
N MET A 231 -0.48 33.20 3.16
CA MET A 231 -0.73 32.89 1.74
C MET A 231 -0.59 31.39 1.47
N ALA A 232 0.38 30.71 2.08
CA ALA A 232 0.52 29.26 1.98
C ALA A 232 -0.72 28.53 2.54
N GLU A 233 -1.27 28.99 3.67
CA GLU A 233 -2.51 28.45 4.23
C GLU A 233 -3.70 28.59 3.27
N LYS A 234 -3.70 29.62 2.41
CA LYS A 234 -4.75 29.83 1.40
C LYS A 234 -4.63 28.92 0.17
N LEU A 235 -3.53 28.18 0.00
CA LEU A 235 -3.47 27.08 -0.97
C LEU A 235 -4.35 25.89 -0.56
N PHE A 236 -4.87 25.88 0.66
CA PHE A 236 -5.81 24.87 1.16
C PHE A 236 -7.26 25.37 1.19
N ASP A 237 -7.53 26.55 0.64
CA ASP A 237 -8.89 27.10 0.65
C ASP A 237 -9.86 26.20 -0.13
N GLU A 238 -11.05 25.97 0.42
CA GLU A 238 -12.08 25.15 -0.23
C GLU A 238 -12.46 25.70 -1.61
N ASN A 239 -12.44 27.03 -1.77
CA ASN A 239 -12.82 27.67 -3.01
C ASN A 239 -11.61 27.81 -3.95
N SER A 240 -11.74 27.26 -5.15
CA SER A 240 -10.68 27.28 -6.17
C SER A 240 -10.27 28.69 -6.62
N GLN A 241 -11.16 29.68 -6.55
CA GLN A 241 -10.82 31.06 -6.94
C GLN A 241 -9.84 31.71 -5.96
N VAL A 242 -9.93 31.37 -4.67
CA VAL A 242 -8.98 31.88 -3.66
C VAL A 242 -7.60 31.25 -3.91
N ARG A 243 -7.55 29.94 -4.13
CA ARG A 243 -6.30 29.23 -4.45
C ARG A 243 -5.66 29.75 -5.75
N LEU A 244 -6.47 29.94 -6.79
CA LEU A 244 -6.03 30.54 -8.06
C LEU A 244 -5.43 31.93 -7.85
N GLN A 245 -6.08 32.78 -7.03
CA GLN A 245 -5.54 34.11 -6.73
C GLN A 245 -4.18 34.02 -6.05
N VAL A 246 -3.98 33.09 -5.11
CA VAL A 246 -2.67 32.89 -4.46
C VAL A 246 -1.62 32.50 -5.51
N THR A 247 -1.95 31.56 -6.41
CA THR A 247 -1.05 31.14 -7.50
C THR A 247 -0.64 32.33 -8.38
N LEU A 248 -1.58 33.20 -8.76
CA LEU A 248 -1.32 34.39 -9.56
C LEU A 248 -0.39 35.37 -8.84
N GLU A 249 -0.67 35.68 -7.57
CA GLU A 249 0.14 36.64 -6.81
C GLU A 249 1.56 36.11 -6.56
N VAL A 250 1.70 34.84 -6.17
CA VAL A 250 3.02 34.24 -5.94
C VAL A 250 3.83 34.16 -7.24
N GLY A 251 3.20 33.80 -8.36
CA GLY A 251 3.87 33.83 -9.66
C GLY A 251 4.33 35.24 -10.03
N ASN A 252 3.49 36.25 -9.80
CA ASN A 252 3.85 37.65 -10.02
C ASN A 252 5.02 38.09 -9.11
N TRP A 253 5.05 37.65 -7.84
CA TRP A 253 6.18 37.91 -6.95
C TRP A 253 7.47 37.26 -7.48
N MET A 254 7.41 36.00 -7.92
CA MET A 254 8.58 35.31 -8.44
C MET A 254 9.12 35.92 -9.73
N LEU A 255 8.27 36.56 -10.54
CA LEU A 255 8.68 37.24 -11.78
C LEU A 255 9.18 38.67 -11.53
N LYS A 256 8.49 39.44 -10.69
CA LYS A 256 8.64 40.92 -10.66
C LYS A 256 9.09 41.48 -9.32
N TYR A 257 9.07 40.72 -8.22
CA TYR A 257 9.50 41.26 -6.93
C TYR A 257 10.97 41.72 -7.00
N ARG A 258 11.26 42.91 -6.46
CA ARG A 258 12.56 43.58 -6.64
C ARG A 258 13.73 42.74 -6.13
N ASP A 259 13.56 42.05 -5.01
CA ASP A 259 14.58 41.20 -4.37
C ASP A 259 14.20 39.71 -4.47
N ARG A 260 13.60 39.30 -5.59
CA ARG A 260 13.09 37.92 -5.78
C ARG A 260 14.16 36.84 -5.55
N TYR A 261 15.42 37.11 -5.93
CA TYR A 261 16.53 36.17 -5.81
C TYR A 261 16.77 35.73 -4.35
N SER A 262 16.71 36.68 -3.42
CA SER A 262 16.92 36.42 -1.99
C SER A 262 15.79 35.58 -1.37
N PHE A 263 14.58 35.64 -1.93
CA PHE A 263 13.37 35.09 -1.34
C PHE A 263 12.72 33.94 -2.13
N TRP A 264 13.30 33.51 -3.26
CA TRP A 264 12.73 32.40 -4.05
C TRP A 264 12.50 31.14 -3.23
N HIS A 265 13.42 30.76 -2.35
CA HIS A 265 13.24 29.59 -1.47
C HIS A 265 11.98 29.66 -0.59
N ARG A 266 11.42 30.85 -0.33
CA ARG A 266 10.15 31.01 0.41
C ARG A 266 8.92 31.10 -0.49
N MET A 267 9.05 31.57 -1.73
CA MET A 267 7.95 31.71 -2.69
C MET A 267 7.71 30.44 -3.53
N MET A 268 8.81 29.78 -3.92
CA MET A 268 8.82 28.58 -4.75
C MET A 268 7.94 27.45 -4.19
N PRO A 269 7.94 27.15 -2.87
CA PRO A 269 7.04 26.12 -2.33
C PRO A 269 5.56 26.39 -2.61
N LEU A 270 5.13 27.66 -2.59
CA LEU A 270 3.73 28.03 -2.82
C LEU A 270 3.33 27.82 -4.28
N LEU A 271 4.20 28.22 -5.22
CA LEU A 271 3.94 28.03 -6.66
C LEU A 271 3.99 26.54 -7.04
N LEU A 272 5.00 25.80 -6.59
CA LEU A 272 5.14 24.38 -6.89
C LEU A 272 4.02 23.54 -6.28
N THR A 273 3.50 23.91 -5.11
CA THR A 273 2.33 23.25 -4.52
C THR A 273 1.08 23.41 -5.41
N SER A 274 0.95 24.55 -6.11
CA SER A 274 -0.17 24.80 -7.03
C SER A 274 -0.14 23.89 -8.28
N LEU A 275 1.02 23.32 -8.63
CA LEU A 275 1.13 22.34 -9.72
C LEU A 275 0.43 21.01 -9.41
N SER A 276 0.15 20.74 -8.13
CA SER A 276 -0.58 19.56 -7.65
C SER A 276 -2.01 19.90 -7.20
N ASP A 277 -2.56 21.05 -7.62
CA ASP A 277 -3.95 21.41 -7.29
C ASP A 277 -4.94 20.41 -7.91
N VAL A 278 -6.08 20.21 -7.26
CA VAL A 278 -7.16 19.36 -7.78
C VAL A 278 -7.80 19.93 -9.05
N MET A 279 -7.81 21.26 -9.22
CA MET A 279 -8.37 21.95 -10.39
C MET A 279 -7.36 22.10 -11.51
N ALA A 280 -7.71 21.62 -12.71
CA ALA A 280 -6.85 21.67 -13.89
C ALA A 280 -6.43 23.11 -14.27
N SER A 281 -7.36 24.07 -14.22
CA SER A 281 -7.08 25.48 -14.54
C SER A 281 -6.02 26.10 -13.64
N ILE A 282 -5.95 25.71 -12.36
CA ILE A 282 -4.91 26.15 -11.43
C ILE A 282 -3.57 25.53 -11.80
N ARG A 283 -3.54 24.22 -12.09
CA ARG A 283 -2.31 23.54 -12.53
C ARG A 283 -1.76 24.13 -13.82
N GLU A 284 -2.62 24.42 -14.80
CA GLU A 284 -2.23 25.07 -16.06
C GLU A 284 -1.66 26.47 -15.83
N THR A 285 -2.32 27.27 -14.98
CA THR A 285 -1.84 28.62 -14.62
C THR A 285 -0.50 28.55 -13.90
N ALA A 286 -0.35 27.67 -12.92
CA ALA A 286 0.89 27.45 -12.19
C ALA A 286 2.02 26.96 -13.12
N THR A 287 1.70 26.07 -14.06
CA THR A 287 2.66 25.56 -15.05
C THR A 287 3.18 26.68 -15.94
N LYS A 288 2.28 27.53 -16.46
CA LYS A 288 2.66 28.68 -17.28
C LYS A 288 3.53 29.66 -16.51
N LEU A 289 3.11 30.06 -15.30
CA LEU A 289 3.88 30.98 -14.46
C LEU A 289 5.25 30.39 -14.10
N TRP A 290 5.32 29.10 -13.81
CA TRP A 290 6.59 28.43 -13.52
C TRP A 290 7.51 28.40 -14.74
N ASP A 291 6.97 28.09 -15.92
CA ASP A 291 7.71 28.14 -17.17
C ASP A 291 8.24 29.57 -17.43
N ASP A 292 7.41 30.59 -17.28
CA ASP A 292 7.78 32.01 -17.46
C ASP A 292 8.89 32.44 -16.47
N VAL A 293 8.81 32.03 -15.20
CA VAL A 293 9.86 32.28 -14.19
C VAL A 293 11.19 31.67 -14.60
N GLY A 294 11.17 30.44 -15.11
CA GLY A 294 12.37 29.77 -15.59
C GLY A 294 12.97 30.45 -16.83
N LEU A 295 12.14 30.85 -17.79
CA LEU A 295 12.58 31.58 -18.98
C LEU A 295 13.21 32.93 -18.62
N GLN A 296 12.55 33.70 -17.74
CA GLN A 296 13.10 34.96 -17.26
C GLN A 296 14.45 34.78 -16.55
N TYR A 297 14.58 33.73 -15.72
CA TYR A 297 15.85 33.42 -15.08
C TYR A 297 16.95 33.09 -16.11
N MET A 298 16.61 32.37 -17.19
CA MET A 298 17.55 32.06 -18.25
C MET A 298 18.02 33.32 -19.00
N GLU A 299 17.10 34.24 -19.29
CA GLU A 299 17.40 35.52 -19.93
C GLU A 299 18.31 36.39 -19.05
N GLU A 300 18.02 36.47 -17.75
CA GLU A 300 18.79 37.28 -16.80
C GLU A 300 20.19 36.73 -16.50
N ASN A 301 20.41 35.42 -16.70
CA ASN A 301 21.66 34.72 -16.36
C ASN A 301 22.27 34.05 -17.60
N GLU A 302 22.07 34.63 -18.79
CA GLU A 302 22.49 34.03 -20.07
C GLU A 302 23.99 33.68 -20.07
N GLU A 303 24.86 34.58 -19.59
CA GLU A 303 26.31 34.39 -19.61
C GLU A 303 26.76 33.17 -18.78
N ASP A 304 26.18 32.99 -17.61
CA ASP A 304 26.47 31.87 -16.71
C ASP A 304 25.90 30.55 -17.23
N LEU A 305 24.73 30.61 -17.87
CA LEU A 305 24.01 29.44 -18.36
C LEU A 305 24.43 29.00 -19.75
N LYS A 306 25.07 29.86 -20.56
CA LYS A 306 25.52 29.54 -21.93
C LYS A 306 26.36 28.26 -21.97
N LYS A 307 27.32 28.16 -21.04
CA LYS A 307 28.18 26.98 -20.85
C LYS A 307 27.43 25.71 -20.49
N LYS A 308 26.27 25.78 -19.83
CA LYS A 308 25.41 24.61 -19.52
C LYS A 308 24.44 24.32 -20.66
N SER A 309 23.93 25.35 -21.33
CA SER A 309 22.96 25.27 -22.42
C SER A 309 23.52 24.59 -23.68
N ASP A 310 24.83 24.68 -23.92
CA ASP A 310 25.47 24.06 -25.07
C ASP A 310 25.59 22.54 -24.96
N PHE A 311 25.55 21.97 -23.73
CA PHE A 311 25.75 20.53 -23.48
C PHE A 311 24.47 19.78 -23.05
N LEU A 312 23.41 20.48 -22.63
CA LEU A 312 22.23 19.87 -21.99
C LEU A 312 20.91 20.11 -22.77
N LYS A 313 20.96 20.10 -24.11
CA LYS A 313 19.79 20.43 -24.95
C LYS A 313 18.72 19.34 -24.97
N ASP A 314 19.11 18.08 -24.80
CA ASP A 314 18.19 16.95 -24.96
C ASP A 314 17.63 16.46 -23.63
N VAL A 315 16.38 15.99 -23.67
CA VAL A 315 15.77 15.22 -22.58
C VAL A 315 16.54 13.90 -22.45
N PRO A 316 17.00 13.49 -21.25
CA PRO A 316 17.67 12.22 -21.06
C PRO A 316 16.82 11.06 -21.59
N SER A 317 17.47 10.02 -22.13
CA SER A 317 16.78 8.83 -22.62
C SER A 317 15.96 8.11 -21.54
N HIS A 318 16.45 8.16 -20.30
CA HIS A 318 15.76 7.67 -19.11
C HIS A 318 15.24 8.85 -18.30
N TYR A 319 14.02 9.26 -18.60
CA TYR A 319 13.29 10.33 -17.95
C TYR A 319 11.84 9.87 -17.69
N PRO A 320 11.20 10.25 -16.58
CA PRO A 320 9.81 9.88 -16.30
C PRO A 320 8.86 10.43 -17.37
N ASP A 321 7.71 9.77 -17.58
CA ASP A 321 6.69 10.17 -18.57
C ASP A 321 5.90 11.43 -18.12
N VAL A 322 6.61 12.56 -18.04
CA VAL A 322 6.10 13.87 -17.65
C VAL A 322 6.82 14.98 -18.43
N LYS A 323 6.20 16.16 -18.57
CA LYS A 323 6.84 17.32 -19.19
C LYS A 323 8.04 17.75 -18.34
N ARG A 324 9.24 17.69 -18.92
CA ARG A 324 10.47 18.17 -18.27
C ARG A 324 10.43 19.69 -18.07
N PRO A 325 10.66 20.21 -16.85
CA PRO A 325 10.78 21.65 -16.61
C PRO A 325 11.94 22.28 -17.40
N ASN A 326 11.78 23.55 -17.80
CA ASN A 326 12.84 24.27 -18.52
C ASN A 326 14.10 24.42 -17.66
N MET A 327 15.25 24.70 -18.30
CA MET A 327 16.55 24.77 -17.61
C MET A 327 16.56 25.78 -16.46
N GLY A 328 15.93 26.95 -16.62
CA GLY A 328 15.89 27.97 -15.57
C GLY A 328 15.15 27.48 -14.33
N CYS A 329 13.99 26.86 -14.50
CA CYS A 329 13.24 26.23 -13.40
C CYS A 329 14.12 25.22 -12.63
N ARG A 330 14.88 24.40 -13.36
CA ARG A 330 15.73 23.37 -12.76
C ARG A 330 16.86 24.00 -11.95
N VAL A 331 17.62 24.93 -12.52
CA VAL A 331 18.73 25.60 -11.82
C VAL A 331 18.23 26.37 -10.59
N LEU A 332 17.07 27.02 -10.69
CA LEU A 332 16.43 27.70 -9.56
C LEU A 332 16.15 26.74 -8.40
N VAL A 333 15.54 25.59 -8.67
CA VAL A 333 15.27 24.59 -7.62
C VAL A 333 16.57 24.02 -7.08
N GLN A 334 17.54 23.66 -7.92
CA GLN A 334 18.85 23.15 -7.50
C GLN A 334 19.57 24.09 -6.52
N SER A 335 19.42 25.40 -6.72
CA SER A 335 20.09 26.41 -5.89
C SER A 335 19.36 26.68 -4.56
N ASN A 336 18.11 26.25 -4.42
CA ASN A 336 17.24 26.56 -3.27
C ASN A 336 16.73 25.32 -2.51
N ILE A 337 16.84 24.12 -3.08
CA ILE A 337 16.25 22.88 -2.56
C ILE A 337 16.69 22.57 -1.12
N GLY A 338 17.95 22.83 -0.75
CA GLY A 338 18.44 22.59 0.60
C GLY A 338 17.72 23.37 1.70
N LYS A 339 17.21 24.58 1.38
CA LYS A 339 16.42 25.39 2.33
C LYS A 339 14.98 24.90 2.42
N ILE A 340 14.46 24.27 1.37
CA ILE A 340 13.06 23.86 1.25
C ILE A 340 12.86 22.46 1.85
N VAL A 341 13.75 21.50 1.53
CA VAL A 341 13.60 20.10 1.97
C VAL A 341 13.58 19.98 3.50
N LEU A 342 14.34 20.80 4.22
CA LEU A 342 14.30 20.79 5.69
C LEU A 342 12.94 21.22 6.25
N ALA A 343 12.25 22.15 5.58
CA ALA A 343 10.90 22.55 5.96
C ALA A 343 9.88 21.46 5.61
N VAL A 344 10.04 20.80 4.47
CA VAL A 344 9.22 19.64 4.05
C VAL A 344 9.36 18.49 5.05
N GLU A 345 10.58 18.18 5.48
CA GLU A 345 10.87 17.13 6.47
C GLU A 345 10.13 17.42 7.79
N LYS A 346 10.23 18.66 8.29
CA LYS A 346 9.53 19.07 9.52
C LYS A 346 8.00 19.01 9.38
N GLU A 347 7.45 19.43 8.25
CA GLU A 347 6.00 19.43 8.04
C GLU A 347 5.45 18.00 7.88
N MET A 348 6.26 17.07 7.34
CA MET A 348 5.92 15.64 7.26
C MET A 348 5.76 15.00 8.66
N GLU A 349 6.39 15.57 9.69
CA GLU A 349 6.19 15.15 11.09
C GLU A 349 4.91 15.75 11.71
N GLY A 350 4.26 16.69 11.03
CA GLY A 350 3.07 17.39 11.50
C GLY A 350 1.85 16.48 11.68
N TRP A 351 0.93 16.88 12.56
CA TRP A 351 -0.27 16.09 12.85
C TRP A 351 -1.38 16.19 11.77
N GLN A 352 -1.36 17.24 10.95
CA GLN A 352 -2.39 17.51 9.93
C GLN A 352 -2.14 16.69 8.65
N ALA A 353 -3.06 15.75 8.33
CA ALA A 353 -2.93 14.88 7.16
C ALA A 353 -2.87 15.63 5.83
N ASP A 354 -3.70 16.66 5.64
CA ASP A 354 -3.70 17.43 4.40
C ASP A 354 -2.41 18.24 4.22
N ALA A 355 -1.80 18.73 5.30
CA ALA A 355 -0.50 19.39 5.24
C ALA A 355 0.60 18.40 4.81
N ARG A 356 0.64 17.21 5.41
CA ARG A 356 1.55 16.11 5.03
C ARG A 356 1.38 15.69 3.57
N LEU A 357 0.14 15.61 3.08
CA LEU A 357 -0.16 15.34 1.67
C LEU A 357 0.44 16.40 0.75
N ARG A 358 0.30 17.69 1.06
CA ARG A 358 0.87 18.75 0.23
C ARG A 358 2.39 18.75 0.22
N VAL A 359 3.03 18.47 1.35
CA VAL A 359 4.50 18.41 1.35
C VAL A 359 5.04 17.16 0.64
N ALA A 360 4.29 16.04 0.65
CA ALA A 360 4.61 14.88 -0.22
C ALA A 360 4.50 15.22 -1.72
N GLN A 361 3.44 15.94 -2.10
CA GLN A 361 3.24 16.44 -3.47
C GLN A 361 4.34 17.44 -3.88
N LEU A 362 4.69 18.36 -2.99
CA LEU A 362 5.76 19.33 -3.19
C LEU A 362 7.12 18.61 -3.34
N LEU A 363 7.38 17.58 -2.53
CA LEU A 363 8.61 16.79 -2.63
C LEU A 363 8.78 16.17 -4.02
N CYS A 364 7.70 15.65 -4.63
CA CYS A 364 7.74 15.16 -6.01
C CYS A 364 8.21 16.24 -7.00
N TRP A 365 7.66 17.46 -6.91
CA TRP A 365 8.05 18.57 -7.78
C TRP A 365 9.48 19.05 -7.53
N LEU A 366 9.92 19.07 -6.27
CA LEU A 366 11.29 19.42 -5.92
C LEU A 366 12.28 18.43 -6.54
N ILE A 367 12.03 17.12 -6.43
CA ILE A 367 12.88 16.08 -7.03
C ILE A 367 12.86 16.18 -8.56
N LEU A 368 11.68 16.31 -9.16
CA LEU A 368 11.53 16.42 -10.62
C LEU A 368 12.26 17.63 -11.21
N CYS A 369 12.22 18.77 -10.51
CA CYS A 369 12.88 19.99 -10.97
C CYS A 369 14.38 19.99 -10.64
N ALA A 370 14.79 19.47 -9.48
CA ALA A 370 16.19 19.46 -9.10
C ALA A 370 17.01 18.44 -9.90
N GLU A 371 16.39 17.33 -10.34
CA GLU A 371 17.06 16.21 -11.00
C GLU A 371 18.28 15.75 -10.17
N GLU A 372 19.46 15.59 -10.79
CA GLU A 372 20.71 15.22 -10.13
C GLU A 372 21.14 16.20 -9.02
N GLY A 373 20.67 17.46 -9.05
CA GLY A 373 20.92 18.43 -8.00
C GLY A 373 20.29 18.07 -6.65
N SER A 374 19.40 17.09 -6.59
CA SER A 374 18.92 16.51 -5.34
C SER A 374 19.96 15.67 -4.58
N THR A 375 21.07 15.28 -5.22
CA THR A 375 22.09 14.37 -4.65
C THR A 375 22.62 14.86 -3.29
N GLN A 376 22.93 16.15 -3.15
CA GLN A 376 23.46 16.72 -1.90
C GLN A 376 22.44 16.71 -0.76
N HIS A 377 21.15 16.54 -1.07
CA HIS A 377 20.05 16.52 -0.12
C HIS A 377 19.41 15.13 0.01
N ALA A 378 20.02 14.11 -0.60
CA ALA A 378 19.52 12.74 -0.65
C ALA A 378 19.12 12.20 0.73
N ASN A 379 19.95 12.41 1.76
CA ASN A 379 19.66 11.95 3.12
C ASN A 379 18.35 12.54 3.69
N ALA A 380 18.15 13.85 3.57
CA ALA A 380 16.93 14.50 4.07
C ALA A 380 15.69 14.07 3.26
N ILE A 381 15.82 13.92 1.94
CA ILE A 381 14.76 13.42 1.06
C ILE A 381 14.37 11.98 1.46
N VAL A 382 15.34 11.09 1.63
CA VAL A 382 15.12 9.69 2.03
C VAL A 382 14.44 9.62 3.40
N ARG A 383 14.90 10.36 4.41
CA ARG A 383 14.23 10.40 5.72
C ARG A 383 12.78 10.86 5.62
N THR A 384 12.53 11.90 4.82
CA THR A 384 11.17 12.41 4.57
C THR A 384 10.28 11.34 3.93
N MET A 385 10.80 10.61 2.94
CA MET A 385 10.08 9.51 2.29
C MET A 385 9.83 8.34 3.26
N ILE A 386 10.81 7.95 4.08
CA ILE A 386 10.63 6.88 5.08
C ILE A 386 9.53 7.27 6.09
N ARG A 387 9.53 8.53 6.55
CA ARG A 387 8.48 9.02 7.45
C ARG A 387 7.10 8.96 6.81
N GLY A 388 6.96 9.44 5.58
CA GLY A 388 5.69 9.43 4.85
C GLY A 388 5.25 8.04 4.35
N ALA A 389 6.18 7.08 4.19
CA ALA A 389 5.85 5.69 3.89
C ALA A 389 5.12 5.02 5.07
N ALA A 390 5.38 5.51 6.30
CA ALA A 390 4.73 5.11 7.53
C ALA A 390 3.48 5.93 7.88
N ASP A 391 2.93 6.71 6.95
CA ASP A 391 1.74 7.53 7.19
C ASP A 391 0.47 6.68 7.30
N GLU A 392 -0.48 7.18 8.10
CA GLU A 392 -1.81 6.59 8.26
C GLU A 392 -2.74 6.96 7.10
N ASP A 393 -2.49 8.09 6.41
CA ASP A 393 -3.25 8.50 5.24
C ASP A 393 -2.67 7.88 3.95
N PRO A 394 -3.40 6.98 3.27
CA PRO A 394 -2.92 6.34 2.04
C PRO A 394 -2.57 7.32 0.92
N ARG A 395 -3.19 8.52 0.90
CA ARG A 395 -2.89 9.55 -0.11
C ARG A 395 -1.44 10.03 0.02
N VAL A 396 -0.92 10.14 1.24
CA VAL A 396 0.49 10.51 1.49
C VAL A 396 1.41 9.40 0.99
N VAL A 397 1.09 8.14 1.31
CA VAL A 397 1.89 6.99 0.90
C VAL A 397 1.97 6.87 -0.63
N VAL A 398 0.89 7.17 -1.36
CA VAL A 398 0.89 7.21 -2.84
C VAL A 398 1.88 8.23 -3.38
N GLU A 399 1.87 9.45 -2.84
CA GLU A 399 2.80 10.52 -3.25
C GLU A 399 4.25 10.18 -2.87
N VAL A 400 4.47 9.51 -1.73
CA VAL A 400 5.80 9.03 -1.32
C VAL A 400 6.33 7.97 -2.27
N LYS A 401 5.50 7.03 -2.75
CA LYS A 401 5.90 6.06 -3.78
C LYS A 401 6.33 6.79 -5.06
N ARG A 402 5.56 7.80 -5.49
CA ARG A 402 5.91 8.63 -6.66
C ARG A 402 7.21 9.42 -6.43
N ALA A 403 7.41 9.99 -5.25
CA ALA A 403 8.65 10.68 -4.90
C ALA A 403 9.86 9.73 -4.93
N ALA A 404 9.72 8.52 -4.38
CA ALA A 404 10.75 7.49 -4.39
C ALA A 404 11.10 7.04 -5.81
N GLU A 405 10.11 6.85 -6.67
CA GLU A 405 10.34 6.53 -8.08
C GLU A 405 11.08 7.66 -8.81
N LEU A 406 10.62 8.91 -8.69
CA LEU A 406 11.31 10.09 -9.23
C LEU A 406 12.75 10.20 -8.69
N PHE A 407 12.96 9.88 -7.42
CA PHE A 407 14.29 9.87 -6.81
C PHE A 407 15.21 8.85 -7.48
N GLY A 408 14.70 7.65 -7.81
CA GLY A 408 15.43 6.63 -8.57
C GLY A 408 15.79 7.04 -10.00
N TYR A 409 14.97 7.86 -10.66
CA TYR A 409 15.27 8.36 -12.01
C TYR A 409 16.52 9.25 -12.05
N PHE A 410 16.79 9.99 -10.97
CA PHE A 410 17.79 11.05 -10.97
C PHE A 410 18.99 10.79 -10.05
N ILE A 411 18.82 9.98 -9.00
CA ILE A 411 19.87 9.72 -8.00
C ILE A 411 20.43 8.32 -8.19
N THR A 412 21.77 8.22 -8.23
CA THR A 412 22.43 6.95 -8.51
C THR A 412 22.44 6.01 -7.29
N PRO A 413 22.49 4.69 -7.51
CA PRO A 413 22.47 3.71 -6.42
C PRO A 413 23.63 3.82 -5.44
N GLU A 414 24.81 4.27 -5.88
CA GLU A 414 25.96 4.53 -5.01
C GLU A 414 25.66 5.61 -3.96
N THR A 415 24.69 6.48 -4.23
CA THR A 415 24.25 7.51 -3.29
C THR A 415 23.14 7.00 -2.38
N TRP A 416 22.12 6.34 -2.93
CA TRP A 416 20.92 6.01 -2.16
C TRP A 416 21.01 4.68 -1.41
N TRP A 417 21.78 3.70 -1.87
CA TRP A 417 21.89 2.41 -1.20
C TRP A 417 22.50 2.54 0.21
N PRO A 418 23.62 3.27 0.41
CA PRO A 418 24.19 3.46 1.75
C PRO A 418 23.27 4.19 2.74
N LEU A 419 22.28 4.94 2.25
CA LEU A 419 21.30 5.65 3.08
C LEU A 419 20.17 4.74 3.57
N LEU A 420 19.99 3.57 2.95
CA LEU A 420 18.90 2.64 3.25
C LEU A 420 19.41 1.33 3.88
N GLU A 421 20.63 0.91 3.54
CA GLU A 421 21.24 -0.38 3.90
C GLU A 421 21.14 -0.71 5.40
N ALA A 422 21.46 0.25 6.27
CA ALA A 422 21.45 0.03 7.72
C ALA A 422 20.04 -0.29 8.27
N ASP A 423 19.00 0.26 7.65
CA ASP A 423 17.63 0.26 8.16
C ASP A 423 16.67 -0.65 7.37
N VAL A 424 17.18 -1.58 6.55
CA VAL A 424 16.33 -2.49 5.74
C VAL A 424 15.49 -3.49 6.57
N GLU A 425 15.60 -3.48 7.90
CA GLU A 425 14.67 -4.14 8.83
C GLU A 425 13.33 -3.39 8.95
N SER A 426 13.30 -2.12 8.55
CA SER A 426 12.09 -1.31 8.51
C SER A 426 11.28 -1.58 7.25
N TRP A 427 10.02 -1.95 7.41
CA TRP A 427 9.10 -2.14 6.28
C TRP A 427 8.91 -0.85 5.46
N ALA A 428 9.05 0.33 6.08
CA ALA A 428 8.95 1.61 5.39
C ALA A 428 10.16 1.85 4.47
N VAL A 429 11.37 1.42 4.90
CA VAL A 429 12.58 1.45 4.09
C VAL A 429 12.44 0.54 2.88
N LEU A 430 11.92 -0.68 3.06
CA LEU A 430 11.65 -1.60 1.94
C LEU A 430 10.64 -1.02 0.93
N LEU A 431 9.61 -0.31 1.40
CA LEU A 431 8.66 0.37 0.52
C LEU A 431 9.36 1.44 -0.32
N VAL A 432 10.15 2.31 0.32
CA VAL A 432 10.90 3.36 -0.37
C VAL A 432 11.90 2.75 -1.36
N LEU A 433 12.68 1.74 -0.94
CA LEU A 433 13.64 1.02 -1.76
C LEU A 433 12.99 0.40 -3.01
N ALA A 434 11.87 -0.29 -2.86
CA ALA A 434 11.17 -0.91 -3.99
C ALA A 434 10.79 0.13 -5.07
N ASN A 435 10.37 1.32 -4.66
CA ASN A 435 9.96 2.36 -5.61
C ASN A 435 11.16 3.13 -6.19
N ILE A 436 12.24 3.33 -5.42
CA ILE A 436 13.51 3.84 -5.96
C ILE A 436 14.04 2.92 -7.06
N ILE A 437 13.98 1.60 -6.87
CA ILE A 437 14.41 0.62 -7.87
C ILE A 437 13.57 0.75 -9.15
N LYS A 438 12.24 0.93 -9.05
CA LYS A 438 11.37 1.11 -10.23
C LYS A 438 11.75 2.31 -11.11
N GLY A 439 12.23 3.39 -10.50
CA GLY A 439 12.71 4.56 -11.25
C GLY A 439 14.17 4.47 -11.68
N SER A 440 14.94 3.49 -11.20
CA SER A 440 16.38 3.40 -11.43
C SER A 440 16.73 2.92 -12.85
N ARG A 441 18.00 3.09 -13.23
CA ARG A 441 18.55 2.57 -14.50
C ARG A 441 19.16 1.19 -14.30
N VAL A 442 18.85 0.25 -15.18
CA VAL A 442 19.36 -1.12 -15.11
C VAL A 442 20.89 -1.16 -15.11
N GLU A 443 21.55 -0.29 -15.86
CA GLU A 443 23.01 -0.25 -15.98
C GLU A 443 23.73 0.13 -14.68
N LEU A 444 23.04 0.88 -13.80
CA LEU A 444 23.60 1.34 -12.53
C LEU A 444 23.27 0.38 -11.38
N VAL A 445 22.17 -0.36 -11.47
CA VAL A 445 21.78 -1.33 -10.44
C VAL A 445 22.44 -2.69 -10.68
N LYS A 446 22.62 -3.12 -11.93
CA LYS A 446 23.20 -4.43 -12.25
C LYS A 446 24.61 -4.59 -11.68
N GLY A 447 24.99 -5.84 -11.37
CA GLY A 447 26.30 -6.15 -10.82
C GLY A 447 26.38 -5.94 -9.31
N LYS A 448 27.21 -4.97 -8.86
CA LYS A 448 27.58 -4.83 -7.44
C LYS A 448 26.37 -4.52 -6.55
N ILE A 449 25.61 -3.47 -6.89
CA ILE A 449 24.49 -3.01 -6.07
C ILE A 449 23.39 -4.08 -5.97
N LEU A 450 23.03 -4.69 -7.10
CA LEU A 450 22.11 -5.84 -7.13
C LEU A 450 22.56 -6.96 -6.18
N THR A 451 23.86 -7.27 -6.16
CA THR A 451 24.43 -8.30 -5.28
C THR A 451 24.35 -7.90 -3.80
N GLU A 452 24.68 -6.65 -3.47
CA GLU A 452 24.61 -6.13 -2.10
C GLU A 452 23.18 -6.14 -1.57
N ILE A 453 22.21 -5.63 -2.35
CA ILE A 453 20.79 -5.61 -1.96
C ILE A 453 20.27 -7.04 -1.74
N CYS A 454 20.47 -7.93 -2.70
CA CYS A 454 19.96 -9.30 -2.59
C CYS A 454 20.60 -10.06 -1.43
N LYS A 455 21.90 -9.87 -1.20
CA LYS A 455 22.62 -10.50 -0.09
C LYS A 455 22.09 -10.03 1.27
N GLU A 456 21.94 -8.72 1.46
CA GLU A 456 21.37 -8.17 2.70
C GLU A 456 19.94 -8.67 2.92
N LEU A 457 19.10 -8.66 1.89
CA LEU A 457 17.70 -9.08 2.02
C LEU A 457 17.52 -10.60 2.19
N ALA A 458 18.48 -11.41 1.73
CA ALA A 458 18.50 -12.86 1.92
C ALA A 458 19.07 -13.29 3.28
N ASP A 459 19.66 -12.36 4.04
CA ASP A 459 20.19 -12.65 5.37
C ASP A 459 19.09 -13.22 6.29
N PRO A 460 19.33 -14.34 6.99
CA PRO A 460 18.36 -14.97 7.87
C PRO A 460 17.71 -14.04 8.91
N ASP A 461 18.46 -13.10 9.48
CA ASP A 461 17.96 -12.21 10.54
C ASP A 461 16.93 -11.22 10.00
N ARG A 462 17.02 -10.89 8.71
CA ARG A 462 16.09 -9.97 8.02
C ARG A 462 14.99 -10.73 7.31
N CYS A 463 15.37 -11.69 6.45
CA CYS A 463 14.49 -12.45 5.56
C CYS A 463 13.42 -13.27 6.30
N ARG A 464 13.73 -13.76 7.49
CA ARG A 464 12.83 -14.61 8.31
C ARG A 464 11.88 -13.80 9.19
N THR A 465 11.72 -12.50 8.93
CA THR A 465 10.77 -11.65 9.66
C THR A 465 9.32 -11.91 9.23
N ARG A 466 8.48 -12.34 10.17
CA ARG A 466 7.06 -12.65 9.94
C ARG A 466 6.14 -11.48 10.35
N LYS A 467 6.15 -10.40 9.56
CA LYS A 467 5.24 -9.24 9.73
C LYS A 467 4.60 -8.88 8.39
N PRO A 468 3.28 -8.62 8.33
CA PRO A 468 2.57 -8.46 7.05
C PRO A 468 3.18 -7.35 6.18
N LYS A 469 3.26 -6.11 6.69
CA LYS A 469 3.88 -4.99 5.94
C LYS A 469 5.33 -5.24 5.54
N TYR A 470 6.09 -5.99 6.35
CA TYR A 470 7.49 -6.29 6.05
C TYR A 470 7.58 -7.28 4.88
N GLN A 471 6.90 -8.43 4.98
CA GLN A 471 6.91 -9.44 3.93
C GLN A 471 6.36 -8.90 2.61
N THR A 472 5.26 -8.13 2.63
CA THR A 472 4.72 -7.51 1.41
C THR A 472 5.77 -6.62 0.73
N ASN A 473 6.43 -5.72 1.47
CA ASN A 473 7.40 -4.81 0.86
C ASN A 473 8.71 -5.52 0.49
N LEU A 474 9.13 -6.56 1.21
CA LEU A 474 10.26 -7.41 0.83
C LEU A 474 10.02 -8.08 -0.53
N LEU A 475 8.80 -8.60 -0.74
CA LEU A 475 8.38 -9.16 -2.02
C LEU A 475 8.30 -8.10 -3.13
N HIS A 476 7.86 -6.87 -2.83
CA HIS A 476 7.87 -5.76 -3.79
C HIS A 476 9.29 -5.33 -4.19
N VAL A 477 10.27 -5.39 -3.27
CA VAL A 477 11.69 -5.12 -3.61
C VAL A 477 12.20 -6.21 -4.55
N SER A 478 11.97 -7.48 -4.20
CA SER A 478 12.32 -8.64 -5.04
C SER A 478 11.71 -8.55 -6.45
N GLU A 479 10.42 -8.19 -6.53
CA GLU A 479 9.72 -7.96 -7.79
C GLU A 479 10.31 -6.80 -8.60
N ALA A 480 10.56 -5.65 -7.95
CA ALA A 480 11.14 -4.48 -8.61
C ALA A 480 12.55 -4.75 -9.16
N LEU A 481 13.38 -5.53 -8.44
CA LEU A 481 14.70 -5.96 -8.93
C LEU A 481 14.57 -6.86 -10.17
N MET A 482 13.66 -7.84 -10.13
CA MET A 482 13.40 -8.74 -11.26
C MET A 482 12.80 -8.01 -12.47
N GLU A 483 11.99 -6.97 -12.23
CA GLU A 483 11.43 -6.09 -13.26
C GLU A 483 12.51 -5.25 -13.95
N LEU A 484 13.36 -4.61 -13.16
CA LEU A 484 14.38 -3.72 -13.67
C LEU A 484 15.53 -4.47 -14.35
N CYS A 485 16.04 -5.52 -13.71
CA CYS A 485 17.28 -6.18 -14.11
C CYS A 485 17.08 -7.38 -15.05
N GLY A 486 15.89 -7.98 -15.09
CA GLY A 486 15.59 -9.09 -16.00
C GLY A 486 16.65 -10.21 -15.93
N ASP A 487 17.23 -10.57 -17.09
CA ASP A 487 18.25 -11.63 -17.22
C ASP A 487 19.50 -11.38 -16.35
N GLU A 488 19.82 -10.13 -15.98
CA GLU A 488 20.96 -9.80 -15.10
C GLU A 488 20.76 -10.33 -13.66
N CYS A 489 19.52 -10.62 -13.25
CA CYS A 489 19.24 -11.25 -11.95
C CYS A 489 19.79 -12.67 -11.84
N GLY A 490 20.25 -13.30 -12.93
CA GLY A 490 20.85 -14.63 -12.91
C GLY A 490 22.03 -14.77 -11.94
N SER A 491 22.83 -13.71 -11.75
CA SER A 491 23.97 -13.74 -10.81
C SER A 491 23.57 -13.80 -9.34
N VAL A 492 22.35 -13.35 -9.01
CA VAL A 492 21.79 -13.28 -7.64
C VAL A 492 20.54 -14.15 -7.49
N ALA A 493 20.27 -15.04 -8.46
CA ALA A 493 19.05 -15.84 -8.50
C ALA A 493 18.85 -16.67 -7.24
N ASN A 494 19.95 -17.13 -6.63
CA ASN A 494 19.89 -17.86 -5.37
C ASN A 494 19.35 -17.03 -4.20
N ASP A 495 19.75 -15.76 -4.12
CA ASP A 495 19.38 -14.89 -3.01
C ASP A 495 17.93 -14.45 -3.19
N LEU A 496 17.53 -14.12 -4.42
CA LEU A 496 16.12 -13.91 -4.80
C LEU A 496 15.28 -15.15 -4.51
N PHE A 497 15.77 -16.36 -4.82
CA PHE A 497 15.08 -17.59 -4.48
C PHE A 497 14.90 -17.70 -2.97
N THR A 498 15.95 -17.44 -2.21
CA THR A 498 15.94 -17.54 -0.74
C THR A 498 14.92 -16.56 -0.15
N ILE A 499 14.87 -15.32 -0.64
CA ILE A 499 13.90 -14.31 -0.22
C ILE A 499 12.47 -14.78 -0.47
N ASN A 500 12.14 -15.10 -1.72
CA ASN A 500 10.76 -15.43 -2.09
C ASN A 500 10.33 -16.79 -1.49
N PHE A 501 11.21 -17.79 -1.46
CA PHE A 501 10.91 -19.11 -0.90
C PHE A 501 10.74 -19.05 0.62
N THR A 502 11.53 -18.24 1.32
CA THR A 502 11.37 -18.06 2.77
C THR A 502 10.00 -17.46 3.08
N VAL A 503 9.59 -16.40 2.38
CA VAL A 503 8.25 -15.82 2.58
C VAL A 503 7.14 -16.81 2.19
N TYR A 504 7.32 -17.59 1.11
CA TYR A 504 6.38 -18.64 0.70
C TYR A 504 6.22 -19.77 1.75
N ALA A 505 7.31 -20.12 2.44
CA ALA A 505 7.33 -21.16 3.46
C ALA A 505 6.75 -20.68 4.80
N MET A 506 6.87 -19.38 5.11
CA MET A 506 6.38 -18.80 6.35
C MET A 506 5.55 -17.52 6.14
N PRO A 507 4.46 -17.60 5.36
CA PRO A 507 3.63 -16.45 5.09
C PRO A 507 2.85 -16.03 6.34
N VAL A 508 2.53 -14.73 6.43
CA VAL A 508 1.54 -14.24 7.41
C VAL A 508 0.12 -14.60 6.99
N ASP A 509 -0.17 -14.58 5.67
CA ASP A 509 -1.47 -14.89 5.09
C ASP A 509 -1.35 -15.44 3.65
N ASP A 510 -2.46 -15.94 3.10
CA ASP A 510 -2.52 -16.56 1.78
C ASP A 510 -2.21 -15.58 0.63
N GLN A 511 -2.50 -14.28 0.81
CA GLN A 511 -2.21 -13.26 -0.21
C GLN A 511 -0.69 -13.07 -0.35
N ILE A 512 0.02 -12.96 0.77
CA ILE A 512 1.49 -12.88 0.79
C ILE A 512 2.10 -14.17 0.23
N GLN A 513 1.53 -15.33 0.57
CA GLN A 513 2.00 -16.61 0.03
C GLN A 513 1.87 -16.65 -1.51
N PHE A 514 0.74 -16.18 -2.05
CA PHE A 514 0.53 -16.09 -3.49
C PHE A 514 1.50 -15.12 -4.17
N MET A 515 1.76 -13.95 -3.58
CA MET A 515 2.76 -13.00 -4.09
C MET A 515 4.16 -13.63 -4.14
N ALA A 516 4.55 -14.35 -3.09
CA ALA A 516 5.83 -15.05 -3.05
C ALA A 516 5.93 -16.12 -4.15
N LEU A 517 4.86 -16.88 -4.37
CA LEU A 517 4.77 -17.88 -5.43
C LEU A 517 4.86 -17.25 -6.83
N SER A 518 4.20 -16.12 -7.04
CA SER A 518 4.27 -15.34 -8.29
C SER A 518 5.70 -14.88 -8.58
N ASN A 519 6.41 -14.37 -7.56
CA ASN A 519 7.81 -13.99 -7.68
C ASN A 519 8.73 -15.18 -7.98
N LEU A 520 8.48 -16.36 -7.38
CA LEU A 520 9.21 -17.58 -7.72
C LEU A 520 9.00 -17.98 -9.18
N ASP A 521 7.77 -17.86 -9.71
CA ASP A 521 7.50 -18.16 -11.12
C ASP A 521 8.18 -17.16 -12.08
N ARG A 522 8.22 -15.88 -11.68
CA ARG A 522 8.97 -14.86 -12.40
C ARG A 522 10.47 -15.15 -12.44
N LEU A 523 11.05 -15.53 -11.30
CA LEU A 523 12.45 -15.94 -11.21
C LEU A 523 12.75 -17.17 -12.09
N ARG A 524 11.84 -18.16 -12.10
CA ARG A 524 11.92 -19.32 -13.00
C ARG A 524 12.01 -18.89 -14.47
N CYS A 525 11.23 -17.88 -14.87
CA CYS A 525 11.24 -17.36 -16.23
C CYS A 525 12.56 -16.66 -16.57
N ILE A 526 13.08 -15.84 -15.66
CA ILE A 526 14.37 -15.13 -15.81
C ILE A 526 15.53 -16.12 -15.97
N GLU A 527 15.61 -17.11 -15.10
CA GLU A 527 16.68 -18.12 -15.15
C GLU A 527 16.52 -19.16 -16.28
N LYS A 528 15.38 -19.10 -17.00
CA LYS A 528 15.02 -20.07 -18.05
C LYS A 528 15.10 -21.51 -17.51
N SER A 529 14.68 -21.70 -16.26
CA SER A 529 14.89 -22.93 -15.49
C SER A 529 14.01 -24.11 -15.95
N GLY A 530 12.98 -23.87 -16.77
CA GLY A 530 12.06 -24.90 -17.27
C GLY A 530 10.60 -24.46 -17.18
N LYS A 531 9.66 -25.38 -17.45
CA LYS A 531 8.21 -25.09 -17.50
C LYS A 531 7.53 -25.10 -16.12
N THR A 532 8.14 -25.68 -15.09
CA THR A 532 7.52 -25.88 -13.77
C THR A 532 8.40 -25.31 -12.66
N LEU A 533 7.80 -24.93 -11.53
CA LEU A 533 8.55 -24.46 -10.36
C LEU A 533 9.52 -25.52 -9.81
N THR A 534 9.22 -26.80 -10.01
CA THR A 534 10.11 -27.91 -9.64
C THR A 534 11.51 -27.76 -10.23
N SER A 535 11.64 -27.25 -11.45
CA SER A 535 12.95 -27.09 -12.08
C SER A 535 13.75 -25.90 -11.53
N LEU A 536 13.07 -24.87 -11.00
CA LEU A 536 13.72 -23.83 -10.20
C LEU A 536 14.17 -24.42 -8.84
N TYR A 537 13.31 -25.22 -8.21
CA TYR A 537 13.61 -25.87 -6.93
C TYR A 537 14.84 -26.78 -7.03
N GLU A 538 14.99 -27.54 -8.12
CA GLU A 538 16.15 -28.41 -8.38
C GLU A 538 17.49 -27.65 -8.29
N ARG A 539 17.51 -26.36 -8.62
CA ARG A 539 18.73 -25.53 -8.57
C ARG A 539 19.03 -24.96 -7.19
N HIS A 540 18.01 -24.55 -6.43
CA HIS A 540 18.22 -23.66 -5.28
C HIS A 540 17.87 -24.26 -3.91
N ILE A 541 16.98 -25.25 -3.80
CA ILE A 541 16.52 -25.73 -2.48
C ILE A 541 17.65 -26.33 -1.63
N GLY A 542 18.72 -26.83 -2.26
CA GLY A 542 19.88 -27.37 -1.54
C GLY A 542 20.52 -26.35 -0.60
N LYS A 543 20.61 -25.08 -1.02
CA LYS A 543 21.16 -24.00 -0.18
C LYS A 543 20.19 -23.60 0.94
N VAL A 544 18.87 -23.58 0.65
CA VAL A 544 17.85 -23.35 1.69
C VAL A 544 17.94 -24.41 2.79
N LEU A 545 18.06 -25.68 2.41
CA LEU A 545 18.21 -26.79 3.36
C LEU A 545 19.53 -26.73 4.13
N ALA A 546 20.64 -26.36 3.47
CA ALA A 546 21.94 -26.22 4.12
C ALA A 546 21.97 -25.07 5.15
N ASN A 547 21.09 -24.07 5.01
CA ASN A 547 20.95 -22.93 5.91
C ASN A 547 19.94 -23.16 7.06
N ILE A 548 19.44 -24.40 7.20
CA ILE A 548 18.71 -24.81 8.40
C ILE A 548 19.76 -25.23 9.43
N THR A 549 19.96 -24.39 10.44
CA THR A 549 21.05 -24.55 11.42
C THR A 549 20.58 -24.50 12.87
N SER A 550 19.31 -24.17 13.13
CA SER A 550 18.79 -24.17 14.50
C SER A 550 18.50 -25.59 14.98
N ASP A 551 18.80 -25.84 16.27
CA ASP A 551 18.58 -27.15 16.88
C ASP A 551 17.10 -27.50 16.93
N ALA A 552 16.74 -28.69 16.45
CA ALA A 552 15.35 -29.12 16.37
C ALA A 552 14.57 -29.07 17.70
N PRO A 553 15.17 -29.31 18.88
CA PRO A 553 14.49 -29.14 20.18
C PRO A 553 13.98 -27.72 20.46
N THR A 554 14.56 -26.70 19.81
CA THR A 554 14.13 -25.29 19.97
C THR A 554 12.96 -24.93 19.05
N TRP A 555 12.55 -25.84 18.16
CA TRP A 555 11.54 -25.54 17.16
C TRP A 555 10.14 -25.46 17.78
N THR A 556 9.38 -24.50 17.27
CA THR A 556 7.94 -24.32 17.46
C THR A 556 7.26 -24.37 16.10
N LEU A 557 5.93 -24.40 16.05
CA LEU A 557 5.20 -24.32 14.78
C LEU A 557 5.52 -23.06 13.96
N LEU A 558 6.00 -21.99 14.59
CA LEU A 558 6.34 -20.74 13.90
C LEU A 558 7.84 -20.60 13.59
N THR A 559 8.68 -21.53 14.04
CA THR A 559 10.13 -21.47 13.80
C THR A 559 10.43 -21.51 12.29
N PRO A 560 11.19 -20.55 11.74
CA PRO A 560 11.47 -20.46 10.30
C PRO A 560 12.06 -21.74 9.70
N ASP A 561 13.06 -22.34 10.34
CA ASP A 561 13.75 -23.55 9.87
C ASP A 561 12.79 -24.74 9.70
N ARG A 562 11.89 -24.93 10.68
CA ARG A 562 10.83 -25.93 10.60
C ARG A 562 9.86 -25.65 9.45
N CYS A 563 9.49 -24.39 9.23
CA CYS A 563 8.60 -23.99 8.13
C CYS A 563 9.26 -24.25 6.76
N LEU A 564 10.55 -23.92 6.64
CA LEU A 564 11.35 -24.17 5.43
C LEU A 564 11.42 -25.67 5.13
N LEU A 565 11.73 -26.51 6.13
CA LEU A 565 11.76 -27.96 5.97
C LEU A 565 10.39 -28.51 5.52
N GLU A 566 9.31 -28.13 6.21
CA GLU A 566 7.95 -28.55 5.83
C GLU A 566 7.61 -28.13 4.39
N CYS A 567 7.90 -26.88 4.03
CA CYS A 567 7.61 -26.34 2.71
C CYS A 567 8.35 -27.11 1.62
N VAL A 568 9.64 -27.42 1.82
CA VAL A 568 10.41 -28.26 0.90
C VAL A 568 9.77 -29.63 0.76
N LEU A 569 9.42 -30.30 1.86
CA LEU A 569 8.80 -31.62 1.83
C LEU A 569 7.46 -31.63 1.08
N MET A 570 6.64 -30.60 1.25
CA MET A 570 5.30 -30.53 0.65
C MET A 570 5.29 -30.06 -0.80
N HIS A 571 6.20 -29.16 -1.18
CA HIS A 571 6.09 -28.41 -2.43
C HIS A 571 7.26 -28.60 -3.41
N ALA A 572 8.40 -29.15 -2.98
CA ALA A 572 9.55 -29.32 -3.87
C ALA A 572 9.33 -30.38 -4.98
N GLY A 573 8.41 -31.33 -4.76
CA GLY A 573 8.17 -32.44 -5.68
C GLY A 573 9.45 -33.23 -5.96
N SER A 574 9.71 -33.61 -7.22
CA SER A 574 10.90 -34.40 -7.58
C SER A 574 12.24 -33.71 -7.29
N ALA A 575 12.25 -32.40 -7.03
CA ALA A 575 13.47 -31.65 -6.73
C ALA A 575 14.13 -32.10 -5.42
N MET A 576 13.33 -32.56 -4.44
CA MET A 576 13.84 -33.01 -3.15
C MET A 576 14.79 -34.22 -3.27
N GLY A 577 14.67 -34.98 -4.36
CA GLY A 577 15.43 -36.20 -4.58
C GLY A 577 16.94 -36.02 -4.65
N ALA A 578 17.40 -34.86 -5.13
CA ALA A 578 18.83 -34.53 -5.14
C ALA A 578 19.37 -34.19 -3.73
N GLN A 579 18.49 -33.80 -2.81
CA GLN A 579 18.84 -33.24 -1.51
C GLN A 579 18.53 -34.18 -0.33
N LEU A 580 18.28 -35.46 -0.58
CA LEU A 580 17.98 -36.44 0.48
C LEU A 580 19.06 -36.50 1.58
N HIS A 581 20.32 -36.25 1.21
CA HIS A 581 21.46 -36.21 2.15
C HIS A 581 21.39 -35.06 3.16
N LEU A 582 20.71 -33.95 2.82
CA LEU A 582 20.44 -32.84 3.74
C LEU A 582 19.13 -33.05 4.51
N ILE A 583 18.14 -33.67 3.87
CA ILE A 583 16.81 -33.88 4.45
C ILE A 583 16.84 -34.97 5.54
N ALA A 584 17.55 -36.08 5.33
CA ALA A 584 17.56 -37.20 6.28
C ALA A 584 18.06 -36.80 7.69
N PRO A 585 19.20 -36.08 7.83
CA PRO A 585 19.66 -35.61 9.13
C PRO A 585 18.66 -34.71 9.84
N LEU A 586 18.06 -33.75 9.12
CA LEU A 586 17.06 -32.83 9.67
C LEU A 586 15.80 -33.55 10.16
N LEU A 587 15.31 -34.53 9.38
CA LEU A 587 14.18 -35.36 9.80
C LEU A 587 14.52 -36.23 11.00
N LYS A 588 15.73 -36.80 11.04
CA LYS A 588 16.19 -37.61 12.17
C LYS A 588 16.29 -36.77 13.44
N GLU A 589 16.93 -35.61 13.37
CA GLU A 589 17.08 -34.71 14.51
C GLU A 589 15.72 -34.29 15.07
N CYS A 590 14.77 -33.94 14.19
CA CYS A 590 13.43 -33.51 14.58
C CYS A 590 12.55 -34.66 15.12
N LEU A 591 12.56 -35.83 14.47
CA LEU A 591 11.59 -36.88 14.75
C LEU A 591 12.09 -37.97 15.70
N ALA A 592 13.40 -38.24 15.75
CA ALA A 592 13.99 -39.21 16.67
C ALA A 592 14.25 -38.63 18.06
N ASN A 593 14.45 -37.32 18.18
CA ASN A 593 14.66 -36.68 19.47
C ASN A 593 13.34 -36.52 20.25
N THR A 594 13.30 -37.04 21.47
CA THR A 594 12.13 -36.96 22.36
C THR A 594 11.96 -35.60 23.02
N GLU A 595 12.99 -34.77 23.05
CA GLU A 595 12.97 -33.41 23.61
C GLU A 595 12.31 -32.40 22.66
N THR A 596 12.25 -32.70 21.36
CA THR A 596 11.56 -31.86 20.39
C THR A 596 10.07 -31.80 20.69
N ASP A 597 9.51 -30.59 20.60
CA ASP A 597 8.10 -30.32 20.84
C ASP A 597 7.19 -31.29 20.06
N ALA A 598 6.23 -31.88 20.76
CA ALA A 598 5.42 -32.94 20.19
C ALA A 598 4.50 -32.47 19.07
N GLU A 599 4.05 -31.21 19.09
CA GLU A 599 3.21 -30.65 18.04
C GLU A 599 4.01 -30.49 16.74
N VAL A 600 5.26 -30.01 16.86
CA VAL A 600 6.22 -29.96 15.74
C VAL A 600 6.46 -31.35 15.16
N ARG A 601 6.73 -32.35 16.01
CA ARG A 601 6.94 -33.73 15.57
C ARG A 601 5.74 -34.29 14.84
N LEU A 602 4.52 -34.12 15.38
CA LEU A 602 3.28 -34.56 14.75
C LEU A 602 3.06 -33.90 13.38
N LYS A 603 3.35 -32.61 13.27
CA LYS A 603 3.24 -31.85 12.02
C LYS A 603 4.21 -32.37 10.96
N ILE A 604 5.47 -32.62 11.32
CA ILE A 604 6.48 -33.17 10.40
C ILE A 604 6.20 -34.64 10.06
N PHE A 605 5.73 -35.47 11.00
CA PHE A 605 5.26 -36.84 10.68
C PHE A 605 4.09 -36.82 9.69
N THR A 606 3.10 -35.94 9.88
CA THR A 606 1.96 -35.82 8.94
C THR A 606 2.43 -35.43 7.54
N THR A 607 3.40 -34.52 7.47
CA THR A 607 4.06 -34.11 6.22
C THR A 607 4.80 -35.27 5.57
N LEU A 608 5.62 -35.99 6.34
CA LEU A 608 6.36 -37.16 5.88
C LEU A 608 5.44 -38.27 5.37
N SER A 609 4.32 -38.53 6.05
CA SER A 609 3.30 -39.48 5.59
C SER A 609 2.77 -39.11 4.20
N THR A 610 2.51 -37.82 3.96
CA THR A 610 2.08 -37.31 2.64
C THR A 610 3.18 -37.48 1.58
N VAL A 611 4.43 -37.20 1.94
CA VAL A 611 5.60 -37.40 1.06
C VAL A 611 5.72 -38.85 0.62
N LEU A 612 5.59 -39.80 1.56
CA LEU A 612 5.69 -41.24 1.32
C LEU A 612 4.50 -41.77 0.51
N LEU A 613 3.30 -41.21 0.73
CA LEU A 613 2.12 -41.55 -0.08
C LEU A 613 2.30 -41.12 -1.53
N LYS A 614 2.91 -39.94 -1.77
CA LYS A 614 3.25 -39.41 -3.10
C LYS A 614 4.65 -39.83 -3.60
N ARG A 615 5.19 -40.94 -3.11
CA ARG A 615 6.56 -41.40 -3.45
C ARG A 615 6.85 -41.51 -4.95
N GLN A 616 5.85 -41.84 -5.77
CA GLN A 616 6.02 -41.96 -7.22
C GLN A 616 6.35 -40.61 -7.87
N GLU A 617 5.77 -39.52 -7.37
CA GLU A 617 6.03 -38.16 -7.85
C GLU A 617 7.34 -37.61 -7.24
N ASN A 618 7.46 -37.73 -5.92
CA ASN A 618 8.54 -37.10 -5.14
C ASN A 618 9.92 -37.72 -5.40
N PHE A 619 9.98 -39.04 -5.64
CA PHE A 619 11.25 -39.75 -5.77
C PHE A 619 11.55 -40.26 -7.19
N ARG A 620 10.74 -39.87 -8.19
CA ARG A 620 10.90 -40.32 -9.60
C ARG A 620 12.31 -40.10 -10.15
N LYS A 621 12.93 -38.98 -9.79
CA LYS A 621 14.26 -38.57 -10.26
C LYS A 621 15.41 -39.01 -9.33
N CYS A 622 15.12 -39.73 -8.25
CA CYS A 622 16.15 -40.16 -7.30
C CYS A 622 17.03 -41.29 -7.84
N ASP A 623 18.31 -41.23 -7.48
CA ASP A 623 19.20 -42.39 -7.54
C ASP A 623 18.65 -43.48 -6.59
N SER A 624 18.61 -44.72 -7.07
CA SER A 624 18.07 -45.86 -6.31
C SER A 624 18.87 -46.11 -5.04
N ASP A 625 20.20 -45.96 -5.07
CA ASP A 625 21.06 -46.24 -3.92
C ASP A 625 20.89 -45.19 -2.83
N LYS A 626 20.84 -43.91 -3.22
CA LYS A 626 20.59 -42.79 -2.30
C LYS A 626 19.20 -42.85 -1.69
N LEU A 627 18.21 -43.23 -2.49
CA LEU A 627 16.84 -43.43 -2.00
C LEU A 627 16.79 -44.59 -1.00
N GLY A 628 17.45 -45.72 -1.29
CA GLY A 628 17.55 -46.84 -0.36
C GLY A 628 18.16 -46.44 0.98
N ALA A 629 19.27 -45.70 0.96
CA ALA A 629 19.92 -45.19 2.17
C ALA A 629 19.02 -44.22 2.96
N PHE A 630 18.34 -43.30 2.27
CA PHE A 630 17.38 -42.38 2.90
C PHE A 630 16.24 -43.14 3.58
N LEU A 631 15.62 -44.08 2.87
CA LEU A 631 14.49 -44.86 3.40
C LEU A 631 14.90 -45.72 4.58
N LYS A 632 16.12 -46.28 4.56
CA LYS A 632 16.67 -47.01 5.69
C LYS A 632 16.68 -46.15 6.96
N ILE A 633 17.20 -44.92 6.87
CA ILE A 633 17.20 -43.97 8.00
C ILE A 633 15.77 -43.64 8.44
N ILE A 634 14.88 -43.31 7.49
CA ILE A 634 13.47 -42.97 7.82
C ILE A 634 12.76 -44.13 8.52
N ILE A 635 13.00 -45.35 8.08
CA ILE A 635 12.32 -46.51 8.63
C ILE A 635 12.94 -46.90 9.97
N GLU A 636 14.22 -47.28 9.98
CA GLU A 636 14.90 -47.88 11.13
C GLU A 636 15.15 -46.87 12.25
N GLU A 637 15.47 -45.62 11.93
CA GLU A 637 15.90 -44.63 12.92
C GLU A 637 14.78 -43.65 13.32
N ILE A 638 13.73 -43.52 12.50
CA ILE A 638 12.62 -42.58 12.76
C ILE A 638 11.31 -43.31 13.02
N ILE A 639 10.82 -44.13 12.08
CA ILE A 639 9.49 -44.75 12.20
C ILE A 639 9.49 -45.84 13.29
N MET A 640 10.40 -46.81 13.22
CA MET A 640 10.40 -47.95 14.15
C MET A 640 10.52 -47.54 15.63
N PRO A 641 11.45 -46.65 16.03
CA PRO A 641 11.59 -46.27 17.44
C PRO A 641 10.34 -45.56 17.97
N ASN A 642 9.67 -44.79 17.11
CA ASN A 642 8.45 -44.07 17.43
C ASN A 642 7.18 -44.93 17.37
N MET A 643 7.28 -46.22 17.02
CA MET A 643 6.19 -47.20 17.08
C MET A 643 6.19 -47.99 18.41
N ILE A 644 7.23 -47.88 19.22
CA ILE A 644 7.33 -48.61 20.49
C ILE A 644 6.37 -48.01 21.52
N TRP A 645 5.61 -48.87 22.20
CA TRP A 645 4.64 -48.45 23.20
C TRP A 645 5.27 -47.65 24.34
N SER A 646 4.62 -46.55 24.69
CA SER A 646 4.97 -45.68 25.83
C SER A 646 3.71 -45.02 26.39
N ALA A 647 3.70 -44.76 27.69
CA ALA A 647 2.52 -44.22 28.36
C ALA A 647 2.30 -42.72 28.02
N GLY A 648 1.03 -42.33 27.91
CA GLY A 648 0.61 -40.93 27.73
C GLY A 648 -0.01 -40.62 26.36
N ARG A 649 -0.90 -39.62 26.32
CA ARG A 649 -1.65 -39.22 25.10
C ARG A 649 -0.74 -38.71 23.99
N THR A 650 0.30 -37.96 24.34
CA THR A 650 1.28 -37.45 23.37
C THR A 650 2.05 -38.59 22.70
N ALA A 651 2.52 -39.54 23.50
CA ALA A 651 3.21 -40.73 23.00
C ALA A 651 2.29 -41.58 22.10
N GLU A 652 1.02 -41.73 22.47
CA GLU A 652 0.00 -42.40 21.66
C GLU A 652 -0.23 -41.72 20.30
N ALA A 653 -0.30 -40.38 20.27
CA ALA A 653 -0.43 -39.62 19.03
C ALA A 653 0.81 -39.76 18.13
N ILE A 654 2.01 -39.71 18.69
CA ILE A 654 3.26 -39.91 17.95
C ILE A 654 3.33 -41.32 17.35
N ARG A 655 2.96 -42.36 18.12
CA ARG A 655 2.84 -43.73 17.60
C ARG A 655 1.86 -43.82 16.45
N THR A 656 0.69 -43.20 16.59
CA THR A 656 -0.34 -43.15 15.54
C THR A 656 0.24 -42.54 14.25
N ALA A 657 0.97 -41.43 14.37
CA ALA A 657 1.58 -40.73 13.23
C ALA A 657 2.72 -41.54 12.59
N ALA A 658 3.54 -42.23 13.40
CA ALA A 658 4.61 -43.10 12.91
C ALA A 658 4.07 -44.30 12.12
N VAL A 659 3.05 -45.01 12.65
CA VAL A 659 2.42 -46.12 11.91
C VAL A 659 1.65 -45.64 10.68
N ALA A 660 1.11 -44.42 10.69
CA ALA A 660 0.52 -43.82 9.50
C ALA A 660 1.58 -43.58 8.41
N CYS A 661 2.79 -43.11 8.76
CA CYS A 661 3.90 -42.97 7.80
C CYS A 661 4.30 -44.32 7.20
N LEU A 662 4.40 -45.36 8.04
CA LEU A 662 4.67 -46.72 7.61
C LEU A 662 3.59 -47.22 6.63
N CYS A 663 2.33 -47.01 6.97
CA CYS A 663 1.21 -47.38 6.11
C CYS A 663 1.30 -46.67 4.75
N SER A 664 1.58 -45.36 4.72
CA SER A 664 1.77 -44.59 3.48
C SER A 664 2.96 -45.07 2.65
N ALA A 665 4.04 -45.50 3.29
CA ALA A 665 5.20 -46.08 2.62
C ALA A 665 4.86 -47.42 1.95
N LEU A 666 4.14 -48.30 2.66
CA LEU A 666 3.81 -49.66 2.20
C LEU A 666 2.64 -49.71 1.23
N GLN A 667 1.71 -48.74 1.29
CA GLN A 667 0.50 -48.75 0.49
C GLN A 667 0.82 -48.51 -0.98
N ASP A 668 0.46 -49.46 -1.86
CA ASP A 668 0.38 -49.21 -3.30
C ASP A 668 -0.87 -48.38 -3.61
N SER A 669 -0.72 -47.28 -4.35
CA SER A 669 -1.82 -46.37 -4.67
C SER A 669 -2.74 -47.01 -5.74
N PRO A 670 -4.02 -47.29 -5.44
CA PRO A 670 -4.96 -47.89 -6.40
C PRO A 670 -5.39 -46.94 -7.54
N GLN A 671 -5.00 -45.66 -7.48
CA GLN A 671 -5.41 -44.62 -8.42
C GLN A 671 -4.60 -44.65 -9.75
N GLU A 672 -3.45 -45.33 -9.77
CA GLU A 672 -2.59 -45.41 -10.97
C GLU A 672 -3.01 -46.52 -11.95
N ASP A 673 -3.71 -47.56 -11.49
CA ASP A 673 -4.24 -48.61 -12.38
C ASP A 673 -5.38 -48.12 -13.28
N ARG A 674 -6.08 -47.03 -12.90
CA ARG A 674 -7.16 -46.44 -13.72
C ARG A 674 -6.65 -45.47 -14.78
N ILE A 675 -5.59 -44.70 -14.50
CA ILE A 675 -5.04 -43.71 -15.45
C ILE A 675 -4.28 -44.39 -16.61
N ARG A 676 -3.70 -45.58 -16.36
CA ARG A 676 -3.01 -46.37 -17.39
C ARG A 676 -3.92 -47.04 -18.41
N ALA A 677 -5.21 -47.22 -18.10
CA ALA A 677 -6.14 -47.85 -19.02
C ALA A 677 -6.66 -46.89 -20.12
N GLU A 678 -6.53 -45.57 -19.94
CA GLU A 678 -7.09 -44.58 -20.88
C GLU A 678 -6.04 -43.86 -21.73
N ASN A 679 -4.77 -43.78 -21.30
CA ASN A 679 -3.70 -43.15 -22.09
C ASN A 679 -2.86 -44.18 -22.84
N GLY A 680 -3.47 -44.81 -23.85
CA GLY A 680 -2.75 -45.46 -24.94
C GLY A 680 -2.32 -44.40 -25.96
N GLY A 681 -1.14 -43.81 -25.80
CA GLY A 681 -0.62 -42.82 -26.75
C GLY A 681 0.88 -42.57 -26.57
N ASP A 682 1.64 -43.07 -27.54
CA ASP A 682 3.01 -42.75 -27.98
C ASP A 682 4.09 -42.27 -26.98
N GLY A 683 5.21 -43.02 -26.98
CA GLY A 683 6.55 -42.45 -27.14
C GLY A 683 7.29 -41.99 -25.88
N ASP A 684 8.26 -42.80 -25.44
CA ASP A 684 9.47 -42.41 -24.70
C ASP A 684 9.32 -41.59 -23.40
N THR A 685 8.72 -42.20 -22.37
CA THR A 685 9.27 -42.09 -21.01
C THR A 685 8.99 -43.38 -20.25
N VAL A 686 10.01 -44.21 -20.07
CA VAL A 686 9.92 -45.32 -19.11
C VAL A 686 9.82 -44.72 -17.72
N ASP A 687 8.61 -44.58 -17.20
CA ASP A 687 8.39 -44.09 -15.84
C ASP A 687 9.00 -45.06 -14.83
N LYS A 688 10.14 -44.68 -14.26
CA LYS A 688 10.82 -45.37 -13.17
C LYS A 688 9.84 -45.47 -11.99
N LYS A 689 9.20 -46.62 -11.84
CA LYS A 689 8.35 -46.92 -10.68
C LYS A 689 9.22 -46.93 -9.43
N VAL A 690 8.90 -46.06 -8.48
CA VAL A 690 9.58 -45.99 -7.17
C VAL A 690 9.07 -47.14 -6.31
N ASN A 691 9.94 -48.10 -6.05
CA ASN A 691 9.65 -49.27 -5.23
C ASN A 691 10.57 -49.27 -4.02
N LEU A 692 10.00 -49.08 -2.83
CA LEU A 692 10.78 -48.97 -1.59
C LEU A 692 11.45 -50.30 -1.22
N PHE A 693 10.83 -51.41 -1.61
CA PHE A 693 11.31 -52.78 -1.36
C PHE A 693 11.30 -53.57 -2.68
N PRO A 694 12.32 -53.37 -3.54
CA PRO A 694 12.34 -53.94 -4.88
C PRO A 694 12.61 -55.45 -4.90
N THR A 695 13.37 -55.97 -3.93
CA THR A 695 13.82 -57.37 -3.91
C THR A 695 13.38 -58.10 -2.64
N LYS A 696 13.45 -59.43 -2.66
CA LYS A 696 13.19 -60.26 -1.47
C LYS A 696 14.16 -59.90 -0.35
N GLU A 697 15.44 -59.77 -0.67
CA GLU A 697 16.53 -59.48 0.26
C GLU A 697 16.36 -58.11 0.94
N SER A 698 15.69 -57.16 0.28
CA SER A 698 15.39 -55.85 0.86
C SER A 698 14.22 -55.86 1.85
N LEU A 699 13.28 -56.80 1.70
CA LEU A 699 12.05 -56.85 2.49
C LEU A 699 12.11 -57.86 3.64
N GLU A 700 12.80 -58.98 3.45
CA GLU A 700 12.84 -60.10 4.40
C GLU A 700 13.38 -59.70 5.79
N PRO A 701 14.53 -58.99 5.92
CA PRO A 701 15.01 -58.53 7.24
C PRO A 701 14.04 -57.54 7.90
N PHE A 702 13.48 -56.64 7.10
CA PHE A 702 12.50 -55.66 7.58
C PHE A 702 11.21 -56.32 8.07
N LEU A 703 10.77 -57.40 7.41
CA LEU A 703 9.58 -58.15 7.78
C LEU A 703 9.73 -58.79 9.16
N ASP A 704 10.91 -59.36 9.45
CA ASP A 704 11.22 -60.00 10.74
C ASP A 704 11.16 -59.01 11.91
N GLU A 705 11.62 -57.77 11.72
CA GLU A 705 11.60 -56.72 12.75
C GLU A 705 10.22 -56.04 12.86
N MET A 706 9.51 -55.85 11.74
CA MET A 706 8.25 -55.12 11.73
C MET A 706 7.05 -55.91 12.19
N VAL A 707 7.00 -57.22 11.93
CA VAL A 707 5.86 -58.05 12.32
C VAL A 707 5.61 -58.01 13.84
N PRO A 708 6.61 -58.20 14.73
CA PRO A 708 6.41 -58.07 16.18
C PRO A 708 5.89 -56.69 16.60
N LEU A 709 6.44 -55.61 16.04
CA LEU A 709 6.05 -54.24 16.36
C LEU A 709 4.60 -53.95 15.93
N LEU A 710 4.23 -54.33 14.71
CA LEU A 710 2.86 -54.20 14.22
C LEU A 710 1.89 -55.02 15.08
N MET A 711 2.24 -56.26 15.44
CA MET A 711 1.35 -57.07 16.27
C MET A 711 1.13 -56.48 17.66
N GLY A 712 2.15 -55.87 18.27
CA GLY A 712 1.97 -55.10 19.51
C GLY A 712 1.02 -53.91 19.34
N LEU A 713 1.08 -53.22 18.20
CA LEU A 713 0.22 -52.05 17.92
C LEU A 713 -1.22 -52.41 17.52
N VAL A 714 -1.48 -53.64 17.04
CA VAL A 714 -2.84 -54.14 16.84
C VAL A 714 -3.61 -54.16 18.17
N GLU A 715 -2.90 -54.32 19.30
CA GLU A 715 -3.47 -54.31 20.64
C GLU A 715 -3.35 -52.94 21.35
N ASP A 716 -2.92 -51.87 20.65
CA ASP A 716 -2.76 -50.53 21.23
C ASP A 716 -4.08 -49.94 21.74
N ASN A 717 -4.01 -49.05 22.74
CA ASN A 717 -5.19 -48.40 23.33
C ASN A 717 -5.89 -47.44 22.34
N SER A 718 -5.13 -46.78 21.46
CA SER A 718 -5.69 -45.87 20.46
C SER A 718 -6.38 -46.62 19.34
N THR A 719 -7.66 -46.30 19.16
CA THR A 719 -8.45 -46.80 18.04
C THR A 719 -7.82 -46.44 16.69
N LEU A 720 -7.24 -45.25 16.54
CA LEU A 720 -6.59 -44.84 15.28
C LEU A 720 -5.29 -45.60 15.03
N THR A 721 -4.48 -45.83 16.07
CA THR A 721 -3.28 -46.67 15.97
C THR A 721 -3.64 -48.05 15.46
N ARG A 722 -4.66 -48.70 16.05
CA ARG A 722 -5.12 -50.03 15.61
C ARG A 722 -5.57 -50.03 14.15
N GLN A 723 -6.33 -49.02 13.71
CA GLN A 723 -6.78 -48.91 12.30
C GLN A 723 -5.60 -48.78 11.33
N HIS A 724 -4.66 -47.87 11.59
CA HIS A 724 -3.49 -47.70 10.72
C HIS A 724 -2.59 -48.94 10.72
N THR A 725 -2.47 -49.62 11.85
CA THR A 725 -1.69 -50.85 11.99
C THR A 725 -2.29 -51.98 11.16
N LEU A 726 -3.62 -52.21 11.23
CA LEU A 726 -4.31 -53.23 10.43
C LEU A 726 -4.15 -52.97 8.92
N ARG A 727 -4.22 -51.70 8.51
CA ARG A 727 -3.93 -51.31 7.11
C ARG A 727 -2.48 -51.56 6.72
N ALA A 728 -1.52 -51.21 7.58
CA ALA A 728 -0.11 -51.47 7.35
C ALA A 728 0.17 -52.98 7.21
N VAL A 729 -0.49 -53.82 8.02
CA VAL A 729 -0.45 -55.29 7.91
C VAL A 729 -0.96 -55.77 6.56
N CYS A 730 -2.09 -55.26 6.08
CA CYS A 730 -2.61 -55.60 4.74
C CYS A 730 -1.61 -55.30 3.62
N CYS A 731 -1.02 -54.10 3.68
CA CYS A 731 -0.04 -53.65 2.69
C CYS A 731 1.23 -54.51 2.75
N LEU A 732 1.74 -54.77 3.96
CA LEU A 732 2.92 -55.58 4.20
C LEU A 732 2.74 -57.02 3.70
N ALA A 733 1.60 -57.65 3.99
CA ALA A 733 1.30 -59.01 3.56
C ALA A 733 1.23 -59.13 2.03
N THR A 734 0.59 -58.16 1.38
CA THR A 734 0.50 -58.09 -0.09
C THR A 734 1.88 -57.93 -0.71
N LEU A 735 2.69 -57.02 -0.17
CA LEU A 735 4.05 -56.77 -0.64
C LEU A 735 4.96 -57.99 -0.42
N ALA A 736 4.91 -58.61 0.75
CA ALA A 736 5.67 -59.81 1.09
C ALA A 736 5.31 -60.99 0.17
N ARG A 737 4.04 -61.12 -0.21
CA ARG A 737 3.59 -62.12 -1.18
C ARG A 737 4.16 -61.84 -2.57
N GLN A 738 4.11 -60.60 -3.04
CA GLN A 738 4.68 -60.21 -4.34
C GLN A 738 6.20 -60.43 -4.41
N ARG A 739 6.93 -60.40 -3.29
CA ARG A 739 8.39 -60.64 -3.23
C ARG A 739 8.78 -62.06 -2.84
N GLY A 740 7.79 -62.94 -2.59
CA GLY A 740 8.05 -64.33 -2.26
C GLY A 740 8.66 -64.56 -0.86
N CYS A 741 8.45 -63.65 0.09
CA CYS A 741 8.88 -63.80 1.49
C CYS A 741 7.72 -64.00 2.49
N PHE A 742 6.47 -64.04 2.04
CA PHE A 742 5.34 -64.32 2.93
C PHE A 742 5.19 -65.82 3.22
N THR A 743 5.67 -66.26 4.39
CA THR A 743 5.65 -67.65 4.82
C THR A 743 4.42 -67.99 5.65
N ALA A 744 4.14 -69.30 5.81
CA ALA A 744 3.03 -69.76 6.64
C ALA A 744 3.24 -69.40 8.12
N ASP A 745 4.49 -69.38 8.61
CA ASP A 745 4.82 -68.93 9.97
C ASP A 745 4.47 -67.46 10.20
N ILE A 746 4.83 -66.58 9.25
CA ILE A 746 4.50 -65.15 9.31
C ILE A 746 2.99 -64.94 9.28
N LEU A 747 2.29 -65.62 8.37
CA LEU A 747 0.82 -65.62 8.32
C LEU A 747 0.23 -66.02 9.67
N ASN A 748 0.68 -67.16 10.22
CA ASN A 748 0.15 -67.74 11.45
C ASN A 748 0.43 -66.87 12.68
N LYS A 749 1.58 -66.17 12.72
CA LYS A 749 1.91 -65.17 13.74
C LYS A 749 0.98 -63.96 13.67
N MET A 750 0.69 -63.47 12.46
CA MET A 750 -0.06 -62.22 12.28
C MET A 750 -1.58 -62.41 12.46
N TYR A 751 -2.17 -63.41 11.80
CA TYR A 751 -3.63 -63.54 11.76
C TYR A 751 -4.21 -63.79 13.15
N PHE A 752 -3.50 -64.51 14.03
CA PHE A 752 -4.00 -64.88 15.35
C PHE A 752 -4.22 -63.65 16.24
N VAL A 753 -3.36 -62.63 16.12
CA VAL A 753 -3.50 -61.35 16.84
C VAL A 753 -4.63 -60.52 16.22
N VAL A 754 -4.69 -60.46 14.88
CA VAL A 754 -5.78 -59.76 14.15
C VAL A 754 -7.14 -60.38 14.45
N LEU A 755 -7.22 -61.71 14.62
CA LEU A 755 -8.47 -62.44 14.90
C LEU A 755 -9.13 -61.94 16.18
N LYS A 756 -8.35 -61.60 17.20
CA LYS A 756 -8.85 -61.03 18.46
C LYS A 756 -9.47 -59.64 18.31
N ARG A 757 -9.26 -58.95 17.17
CA ARG A 757 -9.84 -57.63 16.90
C ARG A 757 -11.24 -57.68 16.29
N LEU A 758 -11.75 -58.88 16.00
CA LEU A 758 -13.18 -59.03 15.67
C LEU A 758 -14.08 -58.66 16.86
N ASP A 759 -13.57 -58.78 18.09
CA ASP A 759 -14.21 -58.36 19.34
C ASP A 759 -13.81 -56.95 19.81
N ASP A 760 -13.22 -56.12 18.94
CA ASP A 760 -12.81 -54.75 19.32
C ASP A 760 -14.02 -53.87 19.64
N VAL A 761 -13.84 -52.92 20.57
CA VAL A 761 -14.89 -51.95 20.95
C VAL A 761 -15.25 -51.02 19.79
N SER A 762 -14.34 -50.81 18.83
CA SER A 762 -14.59 -49.95 17.67
C SER A 762 -15.03 -50.76 16.44
N ASP A 763 -16.24 -50.52 15.96
CA ASP A 763 -16.76 -51.16 14.72
C ASP A 763 -15.84 -50.97 13.51
N LYS A 764 -15.18 -49.81 13.41
CA LYS A 764 -14.18 -49.55 12.36
C LYS A 764 -12.98 -50.49 12.47
N VAL A 765 -12.47 -50.71 13.68
CA VAL A 765 -11.36 -51.65 13.90
C VAL A 765 -11.81 -53.09 13.59
N ARG A 766 -13.04 -53.46 13.98
CA ARG A 766 -13.62 -54.77 13.63
C ARG A 766 -13.66 -54.98 12.12
N SER A 767 -14.18 -54.01 11.37
CA SER A 767 -14.23 -54.04 9.89
C SER A 767 -12.82 -54.15 9.27
N TYR A 768 -11.87 -53.32 9.71
CA TYR A 768 -10.48 -53.44 9.26
C TYR A 768 -9.86 -54.81 9.62
N ALA A 769 -10.22 -55.42 10.76
CA ALA A 769 -9.74 -56.74 11.14
C ALA A 769 -10.26 -57.81 10.19
N VAL A 770 -11.54 -57.78 9.81
CA VAL A 770 -12.13 -58.68 8.80
C VAL A 770 -11.39 -58.56 7.46
N GLN A 771 -11.19 -57.33 6.99
CA GLN A 771 -10.47 -57.06 5.73
C GLN A 771 -9.01 -57.53 5.80
N THR A 772 -8.38 -57.37 6.97
CA THR A 772 -7.01 -57.82 7.21
C THR A 772 -6.88 -59.33 7.20
N LEU A 773 -7.81 -60.06 7.84
CA LEU A 773 -7.86 -61.53 7.78
C LEU A 773 -8.05 -62.01 6.34
N CYS A 774 -8.98 -61.42 5.59
CA CYS A 774 -9.17 -61.71 4.17
C CYS A 774 -7.87 -61.53 3.38
N THR A 775 -7.20 -60.39 3.58
CA THR A 775 -5.97 -60.06 2.86
C THR A 775 -4.81 -61.01 3.22
N LEU A 776 -4.63 -61.33 4.51
CA LEU A 776 -3.58 -62.23 4.98
C LEU A 776 -3.72 -63.62 4.36
N PHE A 777 -4.92 -64.21 4.42
CA PHE A 777 -5.14 -65.56 3.89
C PHE A 777 -5.29 -65.61 2.37
N LYS A 778 -5.74 -64.53 1.72
CA LYS A 778 -5.67 -64.41 0.25
C LYS A 778 -4.22 -64.44 -0.25
N ASN A 779 -3.30 -63.85 0.51
CA ASN A 779 -1.87 -63.80 0.20
C ASN A 779 -1.08 -65.01 0.74
N ARG A 780 -1.73 -66.03 1.30
CA ARG A 780 -1.07 -67.22 1.87
C ARG A 780 -0.10 -67.90 0.88
N PRO A 781 0.97 -68.56 1.37
CA PRO A 781 1.80 -69.39 0.51
C PRO A 781 0.96 -70.50 -0.13
N GLN A 782 1.21 -70.79 -1.41
CA GLN A 782 0.52 -71.84 -2.16
C GLN A 782 1.54 -72.89 -2.61
N PRO A 783 1.31 -74.19 -2.33
CA PRO A 783 0.19 -74.74 -1.55
C PRO A 783 0.27 -74.38 -0.06
N TYR A 784 -0.90 -74.20 0.59
CA TYR A 784 -0.99 -74.05 2.06
C TYR A 784 -1.37 -75.41 2.65
N ASP A 785 -0.51 -75.98 3.50
CA ASP A 785 -0.72 -77.30 4.07
C ASP A 785 -1.79 -77.28 5.16
N THR A 786 -3.03 -77.60 4.77
CA THR A 786 -4.18 -77.66 5.68
C THR A 786 -4.14 -78.86 6.63
N THR A 787 -3.23 -79.82 6.44
CA THR A 787 -3.02 -80.91 7.40
C THR A 787 -2.12 -80.48 8.55
N VAL A 788 -1.04 -79.77 8.26
CA VAL A 788 -0.12 -79.22 9.26
C VAL A 788 -0.75 -78.02 9.98
N TYR A 789 -1.40 -77.12 9.24
CA TYR A 789 -1.99 -75.89 9.77
C TYR A 789 -3.51 -75.98 9.98
N GLY A 790 -4.09 -77.17 9.97
CA GLY A 790 -5.55 -77.37 10.11
C GLY A 790 -6.14 -76.77 11.38
N ALA A 791 -5.39 -76.75 12.49
CA ALA A 791 -5.81 -76.09 13.73
C ALA A 791 -5.95 -74.56 13.57
N HIS A 792 -5.13 -73.93 12.73
CA HIS A 792 -5.22 -72.49 12.46
C HIS A 792 -6.47 -72.15 11.64
N VAL A 793 -6.78 -72.98 10.64
CA VAL A 793 -8.00 -72.87 9.81
C VAL A 793 -9.25 -73.12 10.65
N ASP A 794 -9.22 -74.13 11.54
CA ASP A 794 -10.30 -74.41 12.48
C ASP A 794 -10.55 -73.22 13.42
N ALA A 795 -9.50 -72.61 13.98
CA ALA A 795 -9.60 -71.44 14.84
C ALA A 795 -10.17 -70.21 14.09
N LEU A 796 -9.70 -69.95 12.88
CA LEU A 796 -10.17 -68.85 12.02
C LEU A 796 -11.67 -68.95 11.78
N TYR A 797 -12.14 -70.08 11.23
CA TYR A 797 -13.55 -70.27 10.93
C TYR A 797 -14.41 -70.27 12.20
N SER A 798 -13.94 -70.86 13.29
CA SER A 798 -14.68 -70.86 14.56
C SER A 798 -14.96 -69.45 15.05
N ALA A 799 -13.93 -68.59 15.08
CA ALA A 799 -14.08 -67.22 15.53
C ALA A 799 -14.99 -66.42 14.59
N MET A 800 -14.76 -66.48 13.28
CA MET A 800 -15.55 -65.72 12.30
C MET A 800 -17.04 -66.12 12.27
N LEU A 801 -17.35 -67.42 12.39
CA LEU A 801 -18.74 -67.90 12.38
C LEU A 801 -19.59 -67.40 13.55
N VAL A 802 -18.97 -67.01 14.69
CA VAL A 802 -19.68 -66.43 15.83
C VAL A 802 -20.26 -65.06 15.48
N HIS A 803 -19.56 -64.28 14.67
CA HIS A 803 -19.95 -62.91 14.30
C HIS A 803 -21.01 -62.84 13.19
N LEU A 804 -21.45 -63.97 12.62
CA LEU A 804 -22.62 -64.00 11.74
C LEU A 804 -23.94 -63.72 12.47
N ASP A 805 -23.93 -63.81 13.80
CA ASP A 805 -25.03 -63.46 14.69
C ASP A 805 -24.80 -62.11 15.40
N ASP A 806 -23.85 -61.27 14.92
CA ASP A 806 -23.58 -59.94 15.48
C ASP A 806 -24.83 -59.04 15.44
N VAL A 807 -24.91 -58.06 16.35
CA VAL A 807 -26.07 -57.15 16.41
C VAL A 807 -26.14 -56.22 15.20
N ASP A 808 -24.99 -55.82 14.64
CA ASP A 808 -24.91 -54.94 13.49
C ASP A 808 -25.08 -55.72 12.17
N GLU A 809 -26.12 -55.38 11.41
CA GLU A 809 -26.40 -55.99 10.11
C GLU A 809 -25.27 -55.76 9.09
N THR A 810 -24.63 -54.59 9.12
CA THR A 810 -23.56 -54.24 8.19
C THR A 810 -22.35 -55.15 8.42
N PHE A 811 -21.93 -55.28 9.68
CA PHE A 811 -20.83 -56.16 10.05
C PHE A 811 -21.15 -57.64 9.80
N ARG A 812 -22.38 -58.10 10.05
CA ARG A 812 -22.81 -59.46 9.68
C ARG A 812 -22.62 -59.75 8.19
N ASN A 813 -22.99 -58.79 7.33
CA ASN A 813 -22.84 -58.94 5.89
C ASN A 813 -21.35 -58.94 5.49
N GLU A 814 -20.52 -58.06 6.07
CA GLU A 814 -19.08 -58.05 5.85
C GLU A 814 -18.42 -59.38 6.28
N MET A 815 -18.83 -59.93 7.43
CA MET A 815 -18.36 -61.23 7.92
C MET A 815 -18.80 -62.40 7.02
N LEU A 816 -20.04 -62.37 6.52
CA LEU A 816 -20.54 -63.36 5.57
C LEU A 816 -19.70 -63.36 4.28
N ASP A 817 -19.48 -62.19 3.70
CA ASP A 817 -18.68 -62.04 2.49
C ASP A 817 -17.22 -62.51 2.72
N ALA A 818 -16.65 -62.20 3.88
CA ALA A 818 -15.32 -62.66 4.28
C ALA A 818 -15.24 -64.19 4.39
N LEU A 819 -16.21 -64.85 5.03
CA LEU A 819 -16.28 -66.30 5.13
C LEU A 819 -16.45 -66.98 3.77
N LEU A 820 -17.22 -66.40 2.86
CA LEU A 820 -17.33 -66.88 1.49
C LEU A 820 -15.99 -66.78 0.76
N GLN A 821 -15.29 -65.64 0.87
CA GLN A 821 -13.97 -65.45 0.26
C GLN A 821 -12.91 -66.43 0.80
N LEU A 822 -12.92 -66.67 2.12
CA LEU A 822 -11.94 -67.54 2.79
C LEU A 822 -12.26 -69.02 2.68
N SER A 823 -13.43 -69.38 2.14
CA SER A 823 -13.87 -70.77 2.01
C SER A 823 -12.95 -71.60 1.12
N ASP A 824 -12.19 -70.97 0.23
CA ASP A 824 -11.22 -71.59 -0.68
C ASP A 824 -10.01 -72.23 0.03
N ILE A 825 -9.75 -71.87 1.28
CA ILE A 825 -8.63 -72.40 2.06
C ILE A 825 -8.86 -73.88 2.39
N ASP A 826 -10.04 -74.19 2.93
CA ASP A 826 -10.49 -75.54 3.23
C ASP A 826 -12.04 -75.59 3.29
N PRO A 827 -12.69 -75.85 2.14
CA PRO A 827 -14.15 -75.92 2.06
C PRO A 827 -14.75 -77.01 2.95
N ARG A 828 -14.03 -78.13 3.16
CA ARG A 828 -14.52 -79.29 3.91
C ARG A 828 -14.61 -78.99 5.39
N THR A 829 -13.59 -78.34 5.94
CA THR A 829 -13.58 -77.93 7.36
C THR A 829 -14.64 -76.85 7.64
N LEU A 830 -14.82 -75.88 6.75
CA LEU A 830 -15.89 -74.88 6.90
C LEU A 830 -17.28 -75.52 6.85
N MET A 831 -17.52 -76.42 5.88
CA MET A 831 -18.79 -77.15 5.76
C MET A 831 -19.11 -77.98 7.02
N LYS A 832 -18.09 -78.65 7.58
CA LYS A 832 -18.25 -79.42 8.83
C LYS A 832 -18.70 -78.53 9.99
N LYS A 833 -18.11 -77.33 10.13
CA LYS A 833 -18.48 -76.37 11.20
C LYS A 833 -19.85 -75.74 11.01
N VAL A 834 -20.21 -75.38 9.78
CA VAL A 834 -21.53 -74.84 9.45
C VAL A 834 -22.62 -75.87 9.79
N LYS A 835 -22.43 -77.14 9.43
CA LYS A 835 -23.36 -78.23 9.76
C LYS A 835 -23.43 -78.53 11.25
N SER A 836 -22.29 -78.50 11.97
CA SER A 836 -22.27 -78.82 13.40
C SER A 836 -22.96 -77.76 14.25
N ASN A 837 -22.99 -76.50 13.82
CA ASN A 837 -23.47 -75.38 14.63
C ASN A 837 -24.85 -74.84 14.17
N ILE A 838 -25.46 -75.42 13.13
CA ILE A 838 -26.73 -74.95 12.52
C ILE A 838 -27.88 -74.74 13.51
N HIS A 839 -27.90 -75.51 14.61
CA HIS A 839 -28.94 -75.46 15.64
C HIS A 839 -28.74 -74.35 16.67
N VAL A 840 -27.57 -73.70 16.68
CA VAL A 840 -27.18 -72.64 17.63
C VAL A 840 -27.39 -71.25 17.05
N TYR A 841 -27.47 -71.13 15.72
CA TYR A 841 -27.43 -69.84 15.03
C TYR A 841 -28.78 -69.13 14.88
N ARG A 842 -28.76 -67.79 14.99
CA ARG A 842 -29.95 -66.93 14.82
C ARG A 842 -30.17 -66.53 13.36
N ASN A 843 -29.12 -66.23 12.60
CA ASN A 843 -29.20 -65.80 11.20
C ASN A 843 -29.15 -66.98 10.20
N LYS A 844 -30.22 -67.78 10.13
CA LYS A 844 -30.29 -68.98 9.26
C LYS A 844 -29.99 -68.71 7.78
N SER A 845 -30.38 -67.53 7.27
CA SER A 845 -30.18 -67.15 5.87
C SER A 845 -28.70 -67.04 5.47
N ALA A 846 -27.82 -66.57 6.37
CA ALA A 846 -26.39 -66.46 6.12
C ALA A 846 -25.73 -67.85 6.00
N TYR A 847 -26.12 -68.80 6.85
CA TYR A 847 -25.60 -70.18 6.81
C TYR A 847 -26.07 -70.96 5.59
N GLU A 848 -27.32 -70.75 5.15
CA GLU A 848 -27.82 -71.33 3.90
C GLU A 848 -27.01 -70.85 2.69
N LYS A 849 -26.68 -69.55 2.65
CA LYS A 849 -25.81 -68.97 1.62
C LYS A 849 -24.40 -69.58 1.64
N ILE A 850 -23.77 -69.73 2.82
CA ILE A 850 -22.45 -70.36 2.94
C ILE A 850 -22.51 -71.83 2.51
N SER A 851 -23.52 -72.58 2.95
CA SER A 851 -23.68 -74.00 2.60
C SER A 851 -23.84 -74.19 1.09
N SER A 852 -24.71 -73.39 0.46
CA SER A 852 -24.91 -73.42 -1.00
C SER A 852 -23.66 -73.03 -1.78
N HIS A 853 -22.84 -72.10 -1.26
CA HIS A 853 -21.56 -71.75 -1.88
C HIS A 853 -20.53 -72.88 -1.78
N LEU A 854 -20.39 -73.49 -0.60
CA LEU A 854 -19.44 -74.57 -0.36
C LEU A 854 -19.75 -75.84 -1.16
N GLU A 855 -21.03 -76.16 -1.34
CA GLU A 855 -21.46 -77.28 -2.21
C GLU A 855 -21.01 -77.09 -3.65
N LYS A 856 -20.88 -75.84 -4.13
CA LYS A 856 -20.38 -75.53 -5.48
C LYS A 856 -18.85 -75.65 -5.60
N LEU A 857 -18.11 -75.50 -4.50
CA LEU A 857 -16.64 -75.61 -4.46
C LEU A 857 -16.13 -77.04 -4.21
N THR A 858 -17.02 -77.95 -3.77
CA THR A 858 -16.69 -79.35 -3.48
C THR A 858 -17.06 -80.33 -4.60
N ILE A 859 -17.63 -79.81 -5.70
CA ILE A 859 -17.73 -80.46 -7.02
C ILE A 859 -16.42 -80.20 -7.76
#